data_AF-A0AAD9L0V5-F1
#
_entry.id   AF-A0AAD9L0V5-F1
#
_cell.length_a   1.000
_cell.length_b   1.000
_cell.length_c   1.000
_cell.angle_alpha   90.00
_cell.angle_beta   90.00
_cell.angle_gamma   90.00
#
_symmetry.space_group_name_H-M   'P 1'
#
loop_
_entity.id
_entity.type
_entity.pdbx_description
1 polymer ?
#
loop_
_entity_poly.entity_id
_entity_poly.type
_entity_poly.pdbx_seq_one_letter_code
_entity_poly.pdbx_strand_id
1 'polypeptide(L)'
;MSRSSDVLTMADADSHHKAFECLRPVCVQLTRVHTRENVGHLKAALGVVDPRCLQHLQEYVLFPLRLIIKQTAPDTQEALLLDVLACVRVVLRGSSVSRVETFTDLFNSVCLLLSSPDSQTNVRNVCEELKLELVRCVSELMASATHSVLQTMYTTVFLPALGHAVSLLLHLAETERLRELRMESMQCLCALAQSWPHKVSPSLTQQAGDSFASFLPGIAVSLCRVITGEVTQGHAVTKCAVDSWVRLVTLVLGDRSIDQCTARQNTSQVTQSPGKYEQLHVVRTKEWVAMAADKLRLLVTQIVTLVSHSNWRVRLSLGEGAATLLNKCANSLEGSTGILLEVLVTLTRDEYPNVASKSSAALEDFCASRDLSKSTSLLGLLEENLYSLATTLPRLVHTASETKKLTTLKLFSGYLKLLGRQVSRLLHSVCHLQRVSLALLQILELDTSQVLLIQDRHTGCAFGCLEPPHPVTHSHKCFRHFVDENIFEEVVLIARLLGFYGDLHLLVDHFLDQFHQSSVYSKQALIIINEVILGTTGQGLSVDVKLRTNDPSVVSCVISSLLDVYLQPSVWSPASTLTSTPTSTATSTRSPARVVEHLNSDVLQVCLLLEGVSVFAQVQGSEFKYHLTHALYPVLEKLGSDNALITQAAYLTLVSMAKTCGCGSVEQLLEENADYLVNDVSLRLRHYGSGMYPMAPTVLKVIIQYSSRDIVTLLDDTIQELLCALDECYEDWAVDFIRVLNTLAGAVSKWFPHSDSEEKEDLVETRRTRQKETADSVAEFIKDHYAERLVADGNVKDEETDVLQDAAMHDCEVDSEVDSEKKELPKHIEIVTQVLDRCQHLMSSPNPRMRLLVLDTVGKCCQALKSTQEKLLPLIHKLWPPFAHRFNDSEEIVVMKV
;
A
#
# COMPACT_ATOMS: atom_id res chain seq x y z
N MET A 1 52.04 -9.17 15.00
CA MET A 1 52.96 -8.68 16.04
C MET A 1 53.90 -9.82 16.40
N SER A 2 55.13 -9.74 15.90
CA SER A 2 56.26 -10.56 16.33
C SER A 2 56.90 -9.87 17.53
N ARG A 3 56.95 -10.59 18.67
CA ARG A 3 57.92 -10.49 19.79
C ARG A 3 57.24 -10.95 21.08
N SER A 4 57.54 -12.18 21.48
CA SER A 4 57.71 -12.60 22.87
C SER A 4 58.44 -13.94 22.87
N SER A 5 59.68 -13.91 22.40
CA SER A 5 60.69 -14.84 22.88
C SER A 5 61.01 -14.43 24.30
N ASP A 6 60.34 -14.95 25.33
CA ASP A 6 60.72 -14.63 26.71
C ASP A 6 60.33 -15.74 27.70
N VAL A 7 61.38 -16.38 28.21
CA VAL A 7 61.58 -16.83 29.61
C VAL A 7 60.44 -17.65 30.26
N LEU A 8 60.63 -18.97 30.34
CA LEU A 8 59.92 -19.80 31.33
C LEU A 8 60.11 -19.19 32.72
N THR A 9 59.04 -18.73 33.34
CA THR A 9 59.07 -18.40 34.77
C THR A 9 59.24 -19.72 35.56
N MET A 10 59.91 -19.71 36.73
CA MET A 10 60.08 -20.93 37.54
C MET A 10 58.74 -21.60 37.90
N ALA A 11 57.64 -20.82 37.97
CA ALA A 11 56.29 -21.34 38.21
C ALA A 11 55.73 -22.13 37.00
N ASP A 12 56.04 -21.72 35.77
CA ASP A 12 55.60 -22.42 34.56
C ASP A 12 56.34 -23.76 34.38
N ALA A 13 57.62 -23.84 34.78
CA ALA A 13 58.41 -25.07 34.72
C ALA A 13 57.88 -26.16 35.67
N ASP A 14 57.52 -25.79 36.90
CA ASP A 14 56.90 -26.70 37.88
C ASP A 14 55.52 -27.18 37.42
N SER A 15 54.74 -26.30 36.79
CA SER A 15 53.42 -26.66 36.23
C SER A 15 53.53 -27.66 35.08
N HIS A 16 54.51 -27.46 34.19
CA HIS A 16 54.78 -28.37 33.07
C HIS A 16 55.29 -29.73 33.54
N HIS A 17 56.14 -29.78 34.56
CA HIS A 17 56.62 -31.04 35.14
C HIS A 17 55.48 -31.84 35.76
N LYS A 18 54.62 -31.19 36.56
CA LYS A 18 53.42 -31.83 37.15
C LYS A 18 52.44 -32.32 36.08
N ALA A 19 52.24 -31.54 35.02
CA ALA A 19 51.41 -31.95 33.88
C ALA A 19 51.97 -33.20 33.18
N PHE A 20 53.29 -33.27 32.99
CA PHE A 20 53.94 -34.43 32.39
C PHE A 20 53.87 -35.66 33.29
N GLU A 21 54.09 -35.53 34.60
CA GLU A 21 53.94 -36.65 35.56
C GLU A 21 52.53 -37.21 35.59
N CYS A 22 51.50 -36.35 35.44
CA CYS A 22 50.10 -36.76 35.36
C CYS A 22 49.79 -37.51 34.05
N LEU A 23 50.23 -36.98 32.90
CA LEU A 23 49.87 -37.50 31.58
C LEU A 23 50.70 -38.73 31.15
N ARG A 24 51.96 -38.81 31.57
CA ARG A 24 52.90 -39.88 31.19
C ARG A 24 52.38 -41.31 31.47
N PRO A 25 51.95 -41.69 32.69
CA PRO A 25 51.53 -43.06 32.96
C PRO A 25 50.33 -43.47 32.10
N VAL A 26 49.40 -42.53 31.89
CA VAL A 26 48.19 -42.77 31.10
C VAL A 26 48.49 -42.90 29.61
N CYS A 27 49.34 -42.02 29.04
CA CYS A 27 49.76 -42.11 27.64
C CYS A 27 50.56 -43.39 27.34
N VAL A 28 51.45 -43.81 28.24
CA VAL A 28 52.23 -45.05 28.08
C VAL A 28 51.32 -46.27 28.14
N GLN A 29 50.35 -46.29 29.07
CA GLN A 29 49.38 -47.37 29.17
C GLN A 29 48.49 -47.45 27.92
N LEU A 30 48.04 -46.29 27.43
CA LEU A 30 47.21 -46.19 26.23
C LEU A 30 47.95 -46.65 24.96
N THR A 31 49.27 -46.47 24.89
CA THR A 31 50.11 -46.97 23.78
C THR A 31 50.23 -48.50 23.77
N ARG A 32 50.06 -49.15 24.93
CA ARG A 32 50.15 -50.62 25.06
C ARG A 32 48.81 -51.31 24.87
N VAL A 33 47.74 -50.72 25.40
CA VAL A 33 46.41 -51.32 25.43
C VAL A 33 45.35 -50.29 25.04
N HIS A 34 44.76 -50.48 23.85
CA HIS A 34 43.77 -49.58 23.26
C HIS A 34 42.35 -49.91 23.75
N THR A 35 42.02 -49.53 24.99
CA THR A 35 40.68 -49.72 25.57
C THR A 35 40.01 -48.39 25.90
N ARG A 36 38.67 -48.43 25.92
CA ARG A 36 37.82 -47.26 26.22
C ARG A 36 38.09 -46.69 27.62
N GLU A 37 38.34 -47.56 28.59
CA GLU A 37 38.70 -47.19 29.97
C GLU A 37 40.00 -46.39 30.03
N ASN A 38 41.04 -46.82 29.30
CA ASN A 38 42.32 -46.11 29.24
C ASN A 38 42.18 -44.73 28.57
N VAL A 39 41.32 -44.60 27.56
CA VAL A 39 40.99 -43.30 26.94
C VAL A 39 40.23 -42.42 27.93
N GLY A 40 39.31 -42.99 28.71
CA GLY A 40 38.61 -42.30 29.79
C GLY A 40 39.55 -41.74 30.85
N HIS A 41 40.57 -42.51 31.26
CA HIS A 41 41.62 -42.03 32.16
C HIS A 41 42.40 -40.86 31.55
N LEU A 42 42.70 -40.89 30.25
CA LEU A 42 43.38 -39.79 29.58
C LEU A 42 42.51 -38.53 29.54
N LYS A 43 41.22 -38.69 29.25
CA LYS A 43 40.24 -37.59 29.26
C LYS A 43 40.15 -36.93 30.63
N ALA A 44 40.11 -37.73 31.71
CA ALA A 44 40.11 -37.22 33.08
C ALA A 44 41.41 -36.48 33.42
N ALA A 45 42.57 -37.03 33.05
CA ALA A 45 43.86 -36.39 33.25
C ALA A 45 43.98 -35.06 32.48
N LEU A 46 43.48 -35.00 31.24
CA LEU A 46 43.42 -33.77 30.44
C LEU A 46 42.53 -32.68 31.06
N GLY A 47 41.51 -33.06 31.84
CA GLY A 47 40.65 -32.10 32.55
C GLY A 47 41.31 -31.41 33.73
N VAL A 48 42.41 -31.96 34.26
CA VAL A 48 43.13 -31.43 35.44
C VAL A 48 44.35 -30.59 35.04
N VAL A 49 44.88 -30.80 33.83
CA VAL A 49 46.10 -30.14 33.34
C VAL A 49 45.80 -28.73 32.81
N ASP A 50 46.66 -27.76 33.15
CA ASP A 50 46.57 -26.40 32.59
C ASP A 50 46.76 -26.43 31.06
N PRO A 51 45.83 -25.83 30.27
CA PRO A 51 45.94 -25.73 28.82
C PRO A 51 47.29 -25.21 28.31
N ARG A 52 47.97 -24.32 29.05
CA ARG A 52 49.28 -23.78 28.66
C ARG A 52 50.37 -24.86 28.56
N CYS A 53 50.29 -25.89 29.42
CA CYS A 53 51.23 -27.01 29.41
C CYS A 53 51.01 -27.95 28.22
N LEU A 54 49.79 -27.98 27.66
CA LEU A 54 49.44 -28.84 26.52
C LEU A 54 50.21 -28.43 25.26
N GLN A 55 50.62 -27.17 25.11
CA GLN A 55 51.40 -26.74 23.95
C GLN A 55 52.74 -27.48 23.83
N HIS A 56 53.42 -27.73 24.96
CA HIS A 56 54.71 -28.43 25.00
C HIS A 56 54.57 -29.95 24.95
N LEU A 57 53.47 -30.48 25.51
CA LEU A 57 53.16 -31.91 25.55
C LEU A 57 52.29 -32.41 24.38
N GLN A 58 51.95 -31.52 23.45
CA GLN A 58 50.98 -31.77 22.37
C GLN A 58 51.27 -33.07 21.62
N GLU A 59 52.48 -33.24 21.10
CA GLU A 59 52.83 -34.44 20.33
C GLU A 59 52.88 -35.71 21.15
N TYR A 60 53.28 -35.60 22.41
CA TYR A 60 53.36 -36.72 23.34
C TYR A 60 51.96 -37.28 23.62
N VAL A 61 50.97 -36.41 23.83
CA VAL A 61 49.57 -36.80 24.06
C VAL A 61 48.89 -37.25 22.76
N LEU A 62 49.17 -36.59 21.62
CA LEU A 62 48.58 -36.96 20.34
C LEU A 62 49.15 -38.27 19.76
N PHE A 63 50.34 -38.71 20.18
CA PHE A 63 50.95 -39.94 19.68
C PHE A 63 50.08 -41.20 19.89
N PRO A 64 49.68 -41.58 21.13
CA PRO A 64 48.84 -42.75 21.34
C PRO A 64 47.46 -42.62 20.67
N LEU A 65 46.88 -41.41 20.66
CA LEU A 65 45.58 -41.16 20.01
C LEU A 65 45.65 -41.36 18.48
N ARG A 66 46.71 -40.86 17.84
CA ARG A 66 46.97 -41.08 16.40
C ARG A 66 47.17 -42.56 16.06
N LEU A 67 47.85 -43.29 16.94
CA LEU A 67 48.08 -44.71 16.76
C LEU A 67 46.75 -45.48 16.74
N ILE A 68 45.85 -45.18 17.69
CA ILE A 68 44.51 -45.77 17.75
C ILE A 68 43.71 -45.43 16.48
N ILE A 69 43.70 -44.17 16.05
CA ILE A 69 43.02 -43.73 14.83
C ILE A 69 43.49 -44.52 13.59
N LYS A 70 44.79 -44.81 13.47
CA LYS A 70 45.35 -45.52 12.30
C LYS A 70 45.16 -47.04 12.36
N GLN A 71 45.10 -47.65 13.54
CA GLN A 71 45.07 -49.11 13.72
C GLN A 71 43.66 -49.67 13.92
N THR A 72 42.70 -48.84 14.32
CA THR A 72 41.35 -49.29 14.68
C THR A 72 40.47 -49.40 13.44
N ALA A 73 39.79 -50.54 13.27
CA ALA A 73 38.75 -50.69 12.27
C ALA A 73 37.50 -49.91 12.71
N PRO A 74 37.04 -48.91 11.94
CA PRO A 74 35.94 -48.05 12.38
C PRO A 74 34.60 -48.78 12.51
N ASP A 75 34.38 -49.83 11.72
CA ASP A 75 33.10 -50.56 11.68
C ASP A 75 32.84 -51.42 12.94
N THR A 76 33.87 -51.72 13.74
CA THR A 76 33.76 -52.62 14.91
C THR A 76 33.97 -51.92 16.25
N GLN A 77 34.61 -50.75 16.27
CA GLN A 77 34.99 -50.05 17.52
C GLN A 77 34.61 -48.56 17.50
N GLU A 78 33.42 -48.21 17.02
CA GLU A 78 32.92 -46.83 16.95
C GLU A 78 32.98 -46.08 18.29
N ALA A 79 32.57 -46.73 19.39
CA ALA A 79 32.56 -46.11 20.72
C ALA A 79 33.96 -45.76 21.24
N LEU A 80 34.99 -46.56 20.89
CA LEU A 80 36.38 -46.26 21.23
C LEU A 80 36.86 -45.03 20.44
N LEU A 81 36.53 -44.96 19.15
CA LEU A 81 36.89 -43.83 18.30
C LEU A 81 36.23 -42.53 18.75
N LEU A 82 34.97 -42.56 19.20
CA LEU A 82 34.29 -41.39 19.77
C LEU A 82 35.05 -40.80 20.98
N ASP A 83 35.47 -41.65 21.92
CA ASP A 83 36.21 -41.19 23.10
C ASP A 83 37.62 -40.67 22.74
N VAL A 84 38.26 -41.30 21.74
CA VAL A 84 39.58 -40.87 21.23
C VAL A 84 39.47 -39.51 20.55
N LEU A 85 38.49 -39.32 19.66
CA LEU A 85 38.24 -38.05 18.98
C LEU A 85 37.92 -36.95 19.99
N ALA A 86 37.13 -37.24 21.02
CA ALA A 86 36.87 -36.29 22.10
C ALA A 86 38.17 -35.85 22.80
N CYS A 87 39.11 -36.77 23.04
CA CYS A 87 40.42 -36.42 23.62
C CYS A 87 41.27 -35.59 22.65
N VAL A 88 41.32 -35.94 21.36
CA VAL A 88 42.04 -35.18 20.34
C VAL A 88 41.53 -33.74 20.28
N ARG A 89 40.20 -33.57 20.26
CA ARG A 89 39.52 -32.27 20.28
C ARG A 89 39.89 -31.42 21.50
N VAL A 90 39.93 -32.01 22.69
CA VAL A 90 40.38 -31.32 23.92
C VAL A 90 41.82 -30.81 23.76
N VAL A 91 42.72 -31.64 23.22
CA VAL A 91 44.12 -31.24 22.98
C VAL A 91 44.21 -30.12 21.94
N LEU A 92 43.47 -30.20 20.83
CA LEU A 92 43.46 -29.18 19.78
C LEU A 92 42.90 -27.83 20.26
N ARG A 93 41.88 -27.83 21.11
CA ARG A 93 41.36 -26.58 21.71
C ARG A 93 42.33 -25.92 22.68
N GLY A 94 43.16 -26.73 23.34
CA GLY A 94 44.15 -26.27 24.32
C GLY A 94 45.54 -25.95 23.76
N SER A 95 45.80 -26.20 22.47
CA SER A 95 47.13 -26.05 21.87
C SER A 95 47.08 -25.58 20.41
N SER A 96 48.17 -25.02 19.91
CA SER A 96 48.34 -24.62 18.51
C SER A 96 49.20 -25.63 17.75
N VAL A 97 48.76 -26.06 16.57
CA VAL A 97 49.48 -27.03 15.72
C VAL A 97 50.45 -26.27 14.81
N SER A 98 51.75 -26.33 15.12
CA SER A 98 52.81 -25.61 14.39
C SER A 98 53.57 -26.47 13.38
N ARG A 99 53.45 -27.80 13.46
CA ARG A 99 54.16 -28.75 12.60
C ARG A 99 53.25 -29.29 11.50
N VAL A 100 53.70 -29.14 10.25
CA VAL A 100 52.97 -29.54 9.04
C VAL A 100 52.73 -31.05 8.99
N GLU A 101 53.69 -31.85 9.45
CA GLU A 101 53.57 -33.32 9.48
C GLU A 101 52.44 -33.77 10.40
N THR A 102 52.40 -33.25 11.64
CA THR A 102 51.34 -33.58 12.60
C THR A 102 49.96 -33.17 12.10
N PHE A 103 49.86 -32.00 11.45
CA PHE A 103 48.62 -31.55 10.82
C PHE A 103 48.20 -32.48 9.67
N THR A 104 49.10 -32.75 8.73
CA THR A 104 48.84 -33.58 7.54
C THR A 104 48.45 -35.00 7.93
N ASP A 105 49.14 -35.58 8.90
CA ASP A 105 48.85 -36.92 9.43
C ASP A 105 47.46 -36.98 10.05
N LEU A 106 47.11 -36.03 10.92
CA LEU A 106 45.79 -35.99 11.57
C LEU A 106 44.69 -35.75 10.54
N PHE A 107 44.87 -34.78 9.66
CA PHE A 107 43.91 -34.45 8.61
C PHE A 107 43.61 -35.65 7.72
N ASN A 108 44.66 -36.29 7.18
CA ASN A 108 44.51 -37.45 6.31
C ASN A 108 43.90 -38.64 7.06
N SER A 109 44.31 -38.88 8.31
CA SER A 109 43.78 -40.00 9.10
C SER A 109 42.29 -39.83 9.39
N VAL A 110 41.84 -38.62 9.74
CA VAL A 110 40.42 -38.31 9.97
C VAL A 110 39.62 -38.41 8.66
N CYS A 111 40.16 -37.91 7.54
CA CYS A 111 39.51 -38.05 6.24
C CYS A 111 39.41 -39.50 5.79
N LEU A 112 40.43 -40.33 6.03
CA LEU A 112 40.42 -41.77 5.72
C LEU A 112 39.41 -42.57 6.56
N LEU A 113 39.15 -42.15 7.80
CA LEU A 113 38.09 -42.75 8.62
C LEU A 113 36.70 -42.46 8.03
N LEU A 114 36.50 -41.26 7.49
CA LEU A 114 35.27 -40.86 6.80
C LEU A 114 35.10 -41.54 5.42
N SER A 115 36.20 -41.91 4.75
CA SER A 115 36.16 -42.57 3.44
C SER A 115 35.81 -44.05 3.49
N SER A 116 35.06 -44.49 2.48
CA SER A 116 34.80 -45.90 2.22
C SER A 116 36.04 -46.63 1.66
N PRO A 117 36.24 -47.93 1.98
CA PRO A 117 37.35 -48.72 1.44
C PRO A 117 37.26 -48.97 -0.08
N ASP A 118 36.06 -48.96 -0.67
CA ASP A 118 35.84 -49.32 -2.08
C ASP A 118 36.02 -48.15 -3.05
N SER A 119 35.98 -46.91 -2.54
CA SER A 119 36.21 -45.70 -3.35
C SER A 119 36.56 -44.54 -2.44
N GLN A 120 37.59 -43.77 -2.81
CA GLN A 120 38.04 -42.61 -2.03
C GLN A 120 36.94 -41.55 -1.90
N THR A 121 36.02 -41.44 -2.85
CA THR A 121 35.00 -40.39 -2.86
C THR A 121 33.73 -40.70 -2.06
N ASN A 122 33.47 -41.96 -1.70
CA ASN A 122 32.24 -42.31 -0.99
C ASN A 122 32.46 -42.28 0.52
N VAL A 123 31.42 -41.85 1.25
CA VAL A 123 31.42 -41.81 2.71
C VAL A 123 31.19 -43.21 3.27
N ARG A 124 31.92 -43.56 4.34
CA ARG A 124 31.78 -44.84 5.04
C ARG A 124 30.42 -44.93 5.76
N ASN A 125 29.82 -46.12 5.76
CA ASN A 125 28.54 -46.37 6.42
C ASN A 125 28.72 -46.68 7.92
N VAL A 126 29.11 -45.66 8.70
CA VAL A 126 29.20 -45.68 10.18
C VAL A 126 28.09 -44.83 10.81
N CYS A 127 27.93 -44.89 12.14
CA CYS A 127 26.95 -44.06 12.84
C CYS A 127 27.12 -42.55 12.60
N GLU A 128 26.02 -41.80 12.54
CA GLU A 128 26.03 -40.35 12.30
C GLU A 128 26.75 -39.57 13.41
N GLU A 129 26.78 -40.08 14.64
CA GLU A 129 27.53 -39.48 15.76
C GLU A 129 29.04 -39.52 15.53
N LEU A 130 29.58 -40.62 15.01
CA LEU A 130 31.00 -40.73 14.68
C LEU A 130 31.37 -39.79 13.54
N LYS A 131 30.54 -39.72 12.49
CA LYS A 131 30.73 -38.76 11.39
C LYS A 131 30.75 -37.31 11.91
N LEU A 132 29.84 -36.97 12.82
CA LEU A 132 29.75 -35.63 13.43
C LEU A 132 31.02 -35.27 14.19
N GLU A 133 31.54 -36.18 15.01
CA GLU A 133 32.75 -35.97 15.79
C GLU A 133 34.02 -35.89 14.92
N LEU A 134 34.07 -36.65 13.82
CA LEU A 134 35.14 -36.55 12.82
C LEU A 134 35.14 -35.17 12.14
N VAL A 135 33.97 -34.69 11.70
CA VAL A 135 33.82 -33.35 11.09
C VAL A 135 34.23 -32.25 12.06
N ARG A 136 33.78 -32.33 13.32
CA ARG A 136 34.18 -31.39 14.39
C ARG A 136 35.68 -31.41 14.66
N CYS A 137 36.30 -32.59 14.61
CA CYS A 137 37.74 -32.74 14.75
C CYS A 137 38.49 -32.03 13.62
N VAL A 138 38.01 -32.10 12.37
CA VAL A 138 38.59 -31.33 11.25
C VAL A 138 38.45 -29.83 11.49
N SER A 139 37.27 -29.34 11.86
CA SER A 139 37.04 -27.92 12.17
C SER A 139 37.98 -27.39 13.27
N GLU A 140 38.19 -28.17 14.33
CA GLU A 140 39.08 -27.79 15.44
C GLU A 140 40.57 -27.89 15.07
N LEU A 141 40.93 -28.84 14.21
CA LEU A 141 42.28 -28.91 13.64
C LEU A 141 42.57 -27.67 12.80
N MET A 142 41.59 -27.20 12.02
CA MET A 142 41.72 -25.96 11.24
C MET A 142 41.83 -24.72 12.14
N ALA A 143 41.06 -24.65 13.23
CA ALA A 143 41.09 -23.52 14.16
C ALA A 143 42.38 -23.45 15.00
N SER A 144 43.00 -24.60 15.28
CA SER A 144 44.24 -24.70 16.07
C SER A 144 45.53 -24.59 15.25
N ALA A 145 45.46 -24.70 13.91
CA ALA A 145 46.63 -24.63 13.05
C ALA A 145 47.25 -23.22 13.01
N THR A 146 48.58 -23.13 13.04
CA THR A 146 49.29 -21.85 12.87
C THR A 146 49.21 -21.36 11.42
N HIS A 147 49.41 -20.05 11.23
CA HIS A 147 49.39 -19.43 9.90
C HIS A 147 50.32 -20.11 8.90
N SER A 148 51.53 -20.50 9.31
CA SER A 148 52.50 -21.21 8.47
C SER A 148 52.00 -22.58 7.98
N VAL A 149 51.32 -23.33 8.85
CA VAL A 149 50.75 -24.64 8.49
C VAL A 149 49.61 -24.47 7.50
N LEU A 150 48.72 -23.49 7.75
CA LEU A 150 47.63 -23.20 6.83
C LEU A 150 48.12 -22.76 5.45
N GLN A 151 49.22 -22.00 5.36
CA GLN A 151 49.81 -21.66 4.05
C GLN A 151 50.25 -22.90 3.26
N THR A 152 50.80 -23.92 3.93
CA THR A 152 51.19 -25.17 3.24
C THR A 152 49.99 -25.98 2.73
N MET A 153 48.83 -25.84 3.38
CA MET A 153 47.60 -26.53 3.00
C MET A 153 47.03 -26.05 1.65
N TYR A 154 47.24 -24.78 1.29
CA TYR A 154 46.78 -24.18 0.03
C TYR A 154 47.82 -24.27 -1.08
N THR A 155 48.83 -25.14 -0.94
CA THR A 155 49.80 -25.43 -2.00
C THR A 155 49.26 -26.51 -2.95
N THR A 156 49.78 -26.53 -4.18
CA THR A 156 49.40 -27.51 -5.21
C THR A 156 49.62 -28.95 -4.79
N VAL A 157 50.55 -29.21 -3.85
CA VAL A 157 50.87 -30.56 -3.35
C VAL A 157 49.75 -31.10 -2.44
N PHE A 158 49.12 -30.25 -1.64
CA PHE A 158 48.07 -30.67 -0.71
C PHE A 158 46.67 -30.63 -1.33
N LEU A 159 46.53 -30.05 -2.53
CA LEU A 159 45.26 -29.91 -3.26
C LEU A 159 44.46 -31.22 -3.39
N PRO A 160 45.05 -32.40 -3.64
CA PRO A 160 44.30 -33.66 -3.69
C PRO A 160 43.65 -34.04 -2.35
N ALA A 161 44.38 -33.89 -1.23
CA ALA A 161 43.86 -34.19 0.10
C ALA A 161 42.72 -33.23 0.49
N LEU A 162 42.88 -31.95 0.12
CA LEU A 162 41.84 -30.94 0.31
C LEU A 162 40.60 -31.23 -0.54
N GLY A 163 40.77 -31.56 -1.83
CA GLY A 163 39.67 -31.91 -2.71
C GLY A 163 38.87 -33.14 -2.24
N HIS A 164 39.58 -34.13 -1.69
CA HIS A 164 39.00 -35.29 -1.03
C HIS A 164 38.19 -34.93 0.21
N ALA A 165 38.70 -34.07 1.09
CA ALA A 165 37.93 -33.60 2.24
C ALA A 165 36.68 -32.82 1.82
N VAL A 166 36.80 -31.96 0.78
CA VAL A 166 35.66 -31.21 0.23
C VAL A 166 34.59 -32.14 -0.31
N SER A 167 34.94 -33.18 -1.08
CA SER A 167 33.95 -34.11 -1.64
C SER A 167 33.21 -34.90 -0.55
N LEU A 168 33.92 -35.36 0.50
CA LEU A 168 33.30 -36.03 1.65
C LEU A 168 32.32 -35.12 2.38
N LEU A 169 32.70 -33.87 2.67
CA LEU A 169 31.83 -32.92 3.38
C LEU A 169 30.60 -32.54 2.56
N LEU A 170 30.72 -32.42 1.24
CA LEU A 170 29.58 -32.18 0.35
C LEU A 170 28.63 -33.38 0.33
N HIS A 171 29.17 -34.60 0.28
CA HIS A 171 28.36 -35.82 0.34
C HIS A 171 27.58 -35.89 1.67
N LEU A 172 28.23 -35.65 2.80
CA LEU A 172 27.58 -35.61 4.12
C LEU A 172 26.47 -34.55 4.20
N ALA A 173 26.68 -33.38 3.60
CA ALA A 173 25.68 -32.31 3.56
C ALA A 173 24.46 -32.66 2.70
N GLU A 174 24.60 -33.51 1.67
CA GLU A 174 23.54 -33.90 0.73
C GLU A 174 22.73 -35.11 1.23
N THR A 175 23.40 -36.15 1.75
CA THR A 175 22.78 -37.49 1.92
C THR A 175 22.35 -37.85 3.34
N GLU A 176 23.00 -37.31 4.38
CA GLU A 176 22.75 -37.72 5.77
C GLU A 176 21.42 -37.18 6.31
N ARG A 177 20.88 -37.83 7.36
CA ARG A 177 19.59 -37.48 7.97
C ARG A 177 19.76 -36.56 9.18
N LEU A 178 20.82 -36.72 9.96
CA LEU A 178 21.10 -35.86 11.12
C LEU A 178 21.36 -34.42 10.68
N ARG A 179 20.41 -33.53 10.97
CA ARG A 179 20.48 -32.09 10.64
C ARG A 179 21.74 -31.42 11.18
N GLU A 180 22.18 -31.80 12.38
CA GLU A 180 23.39 -31.27 13.01
C GLU A 180 24.65 -31.62 12.22
N LEU A 181 24.79 -32.89 11.79
CA LEU A 181 25.89 -33.34 10.93
C LEU A 181 25.95 -32.59 9.61
N ARG A 182 24.80 -32.40 8.96
CA ARG A 182 24.73 -31.64 7.70
C ARG A 182 25.19 -30.20 7.89
N MET A 183 24.73 -29.53 8.94
CA MET A 183 25.14 -28.15 9.26
C MET A 183 26.64 -28.07 9.57
N GLU A 184 27.15 -28.93 10.47
CA GLU A 184 28.58 -28.97 10.80
C GLU A 184 29.45 -29.29 9.59
N SER A 185 28.99 -30.12 8.65
CA SER A 185 29.72 -30.41 7.41
C SER A 185 29.88 -29.18 6.53
N MET A 186 28.81 -28.39 6.37
CA MET A 186 28.84 -27.12 5.61
C MET A 186 29.65 -26.02 6.32
N GLN A 187 29.64 -26.00 7.66
CA GLN A 187 30.44 -25.09 8.47
C GLN A 187 31.93 -25.45 8.42
N CYS A 188 32.26 -26.75 8.49
CA CYS A 188 33.61 -27.28 8.30
C CYS A 188 34.13 -26.96 6.91
N LEU A 189 33.30 -27.08 5.86
CA LEU A 189 33.67 -26.66 4.51
C LEU A 189 34.07 -25.18 4.45
N CYS A 190 33.34 -24.32 5.17
CA CYS A 190 33.69 -22.90 5.32
C CYS A 190 34.98 -22.68 6.14
N ALA A 191 35.23 -23.51 7.16
CA ALA A 191 36.47 -23.48 7.94
C ALA A 191 37.68 -23.87 7.10
N LEU A 192 37.56 -24.91 6.25
CA LEU A 192 38.59 -25.29 5.26
C LEU A 192 38.90 -24.15 4.28
N ALA A 193 37.90 -23.33 3.97
CA ALA A 193 38.01 -22.20 3.06
C ALA A 193 38.47 -20.89 3.75
N GLN A 194 38.70 -20.90 5.08
CA GLN A 194 39.02 -19.70 5.87
C GLN A 194 37.99 -18.57 5.75
N SER A 195 36.71 -18.92 5.54
CA SER A 195 35.64 -17.94 5.32
C SER A 195 34.87 -17.56 6.61
N TRP A 196 35.36 -17.99 7.78
CA TRP A 196 34.78 -17.67 9.09
C TRP A 196 35.32 -16.37 9.70
N PRO A 197 34.52 -15.64 10.50
CA PRO A 197 34.81 -14.29 11.01
C PRO A 197 36.01 -14.16 11.97
N HIS A 198 36.78 -15.21 12.25
CA HIS A 198 38.03 -15.06 12.99
C HIS A 198 39.05 -14.35 12.09
N LYS A 199 39.89 -13.47 12.67
CA LYS A 199 40.81 -12.57 11.94
C LYS A 199 41.86 -13.37 11.13
N VAL A 200 41.49 -13.82 9.93
CA VAL A 200 42.40 -14.46 8.99
C VAL A 200 43.16 -13.39 8.21
N SER A 201 44.45 -13.64 7.92
CA SER A 201 45.23 -12.71 7.11
C SER A 201 44.67 -12.62 5.68
N PRO A 202 44.69 -11.44 5.05
CA PRO A 202 44.22 -11.28 3.67
C PRO A 202 45.01 -12.15 2.69
N SER A 203 46.30 -12.39 2.98
CA SER A 203 47.16 -13.28 2.20
C SER A 203 46.69 -14.73 2.17
N LEU A 204 46.22 -15.26 3.30
CA LEU A 204 45.76 -16.65 3.39
C LEU A 204 44.40 -16.81 2.72
N THR A 205 43.52 -15.83 2.89
CA THR A 205 42.21 -15.79 2.23
C THR A 205 42.37 -15.84 0.70
N GLN A 206 43.36 -15.12 0.16
CA GLN A 206 43.66 -15.15 -1.27
C GLN A 206 44.14 -16.52 -1.76
N GLN A 207 45.08 -17.16 -1.04
CA GLN A 207 45.59 -18.50 -1.36
C GLN A 207 44.48 -19.57 -1.27
N ALA A 208 43.60 -19.45 -0.27
CA ALA A 208 42.42 -20.29 -0.16
C ALA A 208 41.50 -20.10 -1.36
N GLY A 209 41.24 -18.87 -1.79
CA GLY A 209 40.45 -18.58 -3.00
C GLY A 209 41.03 -19.16 -4.29
N ASP A 210 42.36 -19.15 -4.45
CA ASP A 210 43.04 -19.79 -5.59
C ASP A 210 42.85 -21.31 -5.59
N SER A 211 43.03 -21.95 -4.43
CA SER A 211 42.83 -23.40 -4.29
C SER A 211 41.37 -23.81 -4.50
N PHE A 212 40.44 -23.09 -3.86
CA PHE A 212 39.00 -23.39 -3.93
C PHE A 212 38.36 -23.11 -5.29
N ALA A 213 39.03 -22.37 -6.18
CA ALA A 213 38.59 -22.21 -7.56
C ALA A 213 38.45 -23.57 -8.29
N SER A 214 39.32 -24.54 -7.97
CA SER A 214 39.27 -25.89 -8.54
C SER A 214 38.05 -26.71 -8.09
N PHE A 215 37.51 -26.40 -6.90
CA PHE A 215 36.39 -27.13 -6.30
C PHE A 215 35.04 -26.41 -6.46
N LEU A 216 35.05 -25.14 -6.87
CA LEU A 216 33.87 -24.28 -6.94
C LEU A 216 32.69 -24.92 -7.72
N PRO A 217 32.87 -25.54 -8.90
CA PRO A 217 31.74 -26.13 -9.62
C PRO A 217 31.03 -27.23 -8.82
N GLY A 218 31.78 -28.10 -8.15
CA GLY A 218 31.22 -29.18 -7.33
C GLY A 218 30.54 -28.65 -6.07
N ILE A 219 31.18 -27.69 -5.40
CA ILE A 219 30.61 -27.00 -4.23
C ILE A 219 29.30 -26.31 -4.58
N ALA A 220 29.30 -25.50 -5.64
CA ALA A 220 28.16 -24.67 -6.02
C ALA A 220 26.94 -25.51 -6.39
N VAL A 221 27.13 -26.59 -7.15
CA VAL A 221 26.04 -27.50 -7.56
C VAL A 221 25.50 -28.28 -6.36
N SER A 222 26.38 -28.88 -5.54
CA SER A 222 25.96 -29.72 -4.41
C SER A 222 25.22 -28.89 -3.34
N LEU A 223 25.76 -27.72 -2.99
CA LEU A 223 25.08 -26.81 -2.08
C LEU A 223 23.78 -26.25 -2.68
N CYS A 224 23.70 -26.00 -3.99
CA CYS A 224 22.42 -25.62 -4.63
C CYS A 224 21.35 -26.70 -4.46
N ARG A 225 21.71 -27.99 -4.57
CA ARG A 225 20.78 -29.10 -4.30
C ARG A 225 20.32 -29.15 -2.84
N VAL A 226 21.21 -28.88 -1.89
CA VAL A 226 20.83 -28.79 -0.47
C VAL A 226 19.88 -27.60 -0.27
N ILE A 227 20.18 -26.45 -0.85
CA ILE A 227 19.34 -25.24 -0.77
C ILE A 227 17.93 -25.50 -1.33
N THR A 228 17.86 -26.18 -2.48
CA THR A 228 16.60 -26.49 -3.20
C THR A 228 15.95 -27.81 -2.78
N GLY A 229 16.46 -28.44 -1.71
CA GLY A 229 15.92 -29.69 -1.16
C GLY A 229 14.51 -29.54 -0.58
N GLU A 230 13.88 -30.68 -0.27
CA GLU A 230 12.50 -30.73 0.25
C GLU A 230 12.32 -29.97 1.57
N VAL A 231 11.11 -29.46 1.81
CA VAL A 231 10.73 -28.69 3.02
C VAL A 231 11.00 -29.46 4.33
N THR A 232 11.02 -30.80 4.26
CA THR A 232 11.27 -31.72 5.39
C THR A 232 12.68 -31.59 6.00
N GLN A 233 13.66 -31.05 5.26
CA GLN A 233 15.04 -30.88 5.74
C GLN A 233 15.16 -29.87 6.90
N GLY A 234 14.19 -28.94 6.99
CA GLY A 234 14.13 -27.92 8.02
C GLY A 234 14.94 -26.65 7.70
N HIS A 235 14.39 -25.50 8.08
CA HIS A 235 14.89 -24.17 7.72
C HIS A 235 16.35 -23.88 8.15
N ALA A 236 16.85 -24.51 9.21
CA ALA A 236 18.22 -24.30 9.69
C ALA A 236 19.28 -24.85 8.73
N VAL A 237 19.01 -26.00 8.10
CA VAL A 237 19.89 -26.62 7.10
C VAL A 237 19.94 -25.75 5.85
N THR A 238 18.77 -25.34 5.33
CA THR A 238 18.67 -24.45 4.16
C THR A 238 19.38 -23.13 4.40
N LYS A 239 19.18 -22.51 5.57
CA LYS A 239 19.91 -21.28 5.96
C LYS A 239 21.43 -21.50 5.94
N CYS A 240 21.91 -22.56 6.59
CA CYS A 240 23.33 -22.88 6.63
C CYS A 240 23.90 -23.10 5.22
N ALA A 241 23.14 -23.75 4.33
CA ALA A 241 23.54 -24.00 2.96
C ALA A 241 23.64 -22.70 2.15
N VAL A 242 22.67 -21.78 2.29
CA VAL A 242 22.72 -20.44 1.65
C VAL A 242 23.93 -19.65 2.15
N ASP A 243 24.13 -19.57 3.47
CA ASP A 243 25.26 -18.85 4.08
C ASP A 243 26.60 -19.41 3.60
N SER A 244 26.75 -20.75 3.56
CA SER A 244 27.96 -21.42 3.07
C SER A 244 28.18 -21.22 1.57
N TRP A 245 27.13 -21.31 0.75
CA TRP A 245 27.20 -21.09 -0.69
C TRP A 245 27.70 -19.68 -1.00
N VAL A 246 27.08 -18.66 -0.39
CA VAL A 246 27.45 -17.25 -0.58
C VAL A 246 28.90 -17.00 -0.18
N ARG A 247 29.33 -17.51 0.99
CA ARG A 247 30.71 -17.30 1.47
C ARG A 247 31.75 -17.91 0.55
N LEU A 248 31.53 -19.12 0.06
CA LEU A 248 32.47 -19.83 -0.81
C LEU A 248 32.52 -19.21 -2.21
N VAL A 249 31.37 -18.78 -2.76
CA VAL A 249 31.32 -18.04 -4.02
C VAL A 249 32.05 -16.69 -3.87
N THR A 250 31.80 -15.97 -2.77
CA THR A 250 32.46 -14.68 -2.49
C THR A 250 33.97 -14.81 -2.32
N LEU A 251 34.44 -15.91 -1.73
CA LEU A 251 35.87 -16.18 -1.57
C LEU A 251 36.59 -16.32 -2.93
N VAL A 252 35.98 -17.04 -3.86
CA VAL A 252 36.60 -17.37 -5.16
C VAL A 252 36.39 -16.26 -6.19
N LEU A 253 35.19 -15.67 -6.22
CA LEU A 253 34.75 -14.68 -7.21
C LEU A 253 34.60 -13.27 -6.64
N GLY A 254 35.18 -12.99 -5.48
CA GLY A 254 35.24 -11.63 -4.95
C GLY A 254 36.09 -10.75 -5.85
N ASP A 255 35.57 -9.60 -6.28
CA ASP A 255 36.22 -8.67 -7.22
C ASP A 255 37.62 -8.28 -6.71
N ARG A 256 37.72 -7.91 -5.43
CA ARG A 256 39.01 -7.60 -4.78
C ARG A 256 40.01 -8.76 -4.81
N SER A 257 39.53 -10.00 -4.74
CA SER A 257 40.39 -11.19 -4.76
C SER A 257 40.93 -11.47 -6.17
N ILE A 258 40.11 -11.24 -7.19
CA ILE A 258 40.47 -11.42 -8.60
C ILE A 258 41.45 -10.33 -9.05
N ASP A 259 41.24 -9.08 -8.63
CA ASP A 259 42.15 -7.96 -8.91
C ASP A 259 43.55 -8.21 -8.32
N GLN A 260 43.61 -8.75 -7.10
CA GLN A 260 44.89 -9.11 -6.46
C GLN A 260 45.58 -10.30 -7.14
N CYS A 261 44.84 -11.26 -7.69
CA CYS A 261 45.41 -12.39 -8.42
C CYS A 261 45.95 -11.98 -9.79
N THR A 262 45.22 -11.15 -10.53
CA THR A 262 45.68 -10.61 -11.82
C THR A 262 46.92 -9.74 -11.66
N ALA A 263 47.02 -8.93 -10.61
CA ALA A 263 48.23 -8.15 -10.30
C ALA A 263 49.47 -9.04 -10.04
N ARG A 264 49.31 -10.17 -9.33
CA ARG A 264 50.40 -11.12 -9.08
C ARG A 264 50.85 -11.85 -10.34
N GLN A 265 49.91 -12.28 -11.18
CA GLN A 265 50.23 -12.96 -12.44
C GLN A 265 51.04 -12.07 -13.39
N ASN A 266 50.75 -10.77 -13.43
CA ASN A 266 51.53 -9.82 -14.23
C ASN A 266 52.95 -9.58 -13.70
N THR A 267 53.20 -9.84 -12.42
CA THR A 267 54.51 -9.62 -11.76
C THR A 267 55.38 -10.89 -11.77
N SER A 268 54.78 -12.07 -11.89
CA SER A 268 55.47 -13.37 -11.81
C SER A 268 55.55 -14.06 -13.18
N GLN A 269 56.25 -13.47 -14.13
CA GLN A 269 56.80 -14.21 -15.27
C GLN A 269 58.12 -14.88 -14.86
N VAL A 270 58.08 -15.99 -14.11
CA VAL A 270 59.27 -16.82 -13.90
C VAL A 270 58.90 -18.31 -13.92
N THR A 271 59.39 -18.95 -14.98
CA THR A 271 59.79 -20.36 -15.14
C THR A 271 59.85 -21.20 -13.85
N GLN A 272 58.93 -22.15 -13.70
CA GLN A 272 59.20 -23.43 -13.03
C GLN A 272 58.53 -24.57 -13.82
N SER A 273 59.23 -25.70 -13.88
CA SER A 273 58.78 -26.94 -14.51
C SER A 273 57.49 -27.46 -13.84
N PRO A 274 56.50 -27.98 -14.59
CA PRO A 274 55.21 -28.32 -14.01
C PRO A 274 55.32 -29.47 -13.01
N GLY A 275 55.02 -29.19 -11.74
CA GLY A 275 54.86 -30.21 -10.73
C GLY A 275 53.72 -31.19 -11.04
N LYS A 276 53.79 -32.41 -10.51
CA LYS A 276 52.83 -33.53 -10.76
C LYS A 276 51.34 -33.16 -10.63
N TYR A 277 51.01 -32.17 -9.81
CA TYR A 277 49.63 -31.77 -9.48
C TYR A 277 49.24 -30.38 -10.00
N GLU A 278 50.10 -29.71 -10.78
CA GLU A 278 49.78 -28.37 -11.32
C GLU A 278 48.61 -28.38 -12.30
N GLN A 279 48.35 -29.51 -12.97
CA GLN A 279 47.20 -29.68 -13.86
C GLN A 279 45.84 -29.58 -13.13
N LEU A 280 45.81 -29.78 -11.80
CA LEU A 280 44.61 -29.67 -10.97
C LEU A 280 44.35 -28.22 -10.53
N HIS A 281 45.35 -27.34 -10.61
CA HIS A 281 45.25 -25.96 -10.18
C HIS A 281 44.51 -25.13 -11.22
N VAL A 282 43.40 -24.53 -10.83
CA VAL A 282 42.65 -23.60 -11.69
C VAL A 282 43.20 -22.19 -11.55
N VAL A 283 43.62 -21.60 -12.67
CA VAL A 283 44.03 -20.20 -12.73
C VAL A 283 42.80 -19.33 -13.00
N ARG A 284 42.52 -18.37 -12.11
CA ARG A 284 41.38 -17.45 -12.19
C ARG A 284 41.60 -16.36 -13.27
N THR A 285 41.68 -16.77 -14.53
CA THR A 285 41.76 -15.85 -15.67
C THR A 285 40.41 -15.14 -15.87
N LYS A 286 40.41 -14.01 -16.60
CA LYS A 286 39.16 -13.29 -16.94
C LYS A 286 38.16 -14.21 -17.68
N GLU A 287 38.65 -15.05 -18.58
CA GLU A 287 37.84 -16.03 -19.32
C GLU A 287 37.23 -17.09 -18.41
N TRP A 288 38.01 -17.61 -17.45
CA TRP A 288 37.51 -18.58 -16.49
C TRP A 288 36.44 -17.97 -15.58
N VAL A 289 36.64 -16.72 -15.12
CA VAL A 289 35.66 -15.98 -14.30
C VAL A 289 34.34 -15.81 -15.06
N ALA A 290 34.38 -15.40 -16.33
CA ALA A 290 33.17 -15.27 -17.16
C ALA A 290 32.42 -16.62 -17.32
N MET A 291 33.15 -17.69 -17.65
CA MET A 291 32.59 -19.05 -17.76
C MET A 291 31.98 -19.56 -16.44
N ALA A 292 32.63 -19.28 -15.31
CA ALA A 292 32.13 -19.65 -13.99
C ALA A 292 30.87 -18.85 -13.63
N ALA A 293 30.86 -17.54 -13.90
CA ALA A 293 29.73 -16.66 -13.67
C ALA A 293 28.48 -17.09 -14.45
N ASP A 294 28.63 -17.47 -15.73
CA ASP A 294 27.52 -17.96 -16.55
C ASP A 294 26.88 -19.24 -16.00
N LYS A 295 27.70 -20.18 -15.52
CA LYS A 295 27.21 -21.42 -14.89
C LYS A 295 26.55 -21.14 -13.55
N LEU A 296 27.12 -20.24 -12.74
CA LEU A 296 26.55 -19.84 -11.46
C LEU A 296 25.23 -19.11 -11.62
N ARG A 297 25.05 -18.31 -12.68
CA ARG A 297 23.78 -17.63 -12.97
C ARG A 297 22.60 -18.60 -12.99
N LEU A 298 22.76 -19.78 -13.60
CA LEU A 298 21.72 -20.82 -13.62
C LEU A 298 21.36 -21.31 -12.20
N LEU A 299 22.35 -21.45 -11.33
CA LEU A 299 22.14 -21.85 -9.92
C LEU A 299 21.52 -20.72 -9.11
N VAL A 300 21.92 -19.47 -9.33
CA VAL A 300 21.33 -18.29 -8.69
C VAL A 300 19.83 -18.23 -9.00
N THR A 301 19.43 -18.43 -10.26
CA THR A 301 18.00 -18.48 -10.66
C THR A 301 17.21 -19.54 -9.89
N GLN A 302 17.82 -20.70 -9.58
CA GLN A 302 17.18 -21.73 -8.76
C GLN A 302 17.06 -21.30 -7.28
N ILE A 303 18.12 -20.71 -6.72
CA ILE A 303 18.18 -20.27 -5.32
C ILE A 303 17.20 -19.13 -5.04
N VAL A 304 16.97 -18.23 -6.00
CA VAL A 304 16.06 -17.07 -5.88
C VAL A 304 14.61 -17.47 -5.58
N THR A 305 14.21 -18.70 -5.89
CA THR A 305 12.89 -19.24 -5.51
C THR A 305 12.64 -19.19 -4.00
N LEU A 306 13.70 -19.11 -3.18
CA LEU A 306 13.61 -18.96 -1.73
C LEU A 306 13.05 -17.60 -1.26
N VAL A 307 12.86 -16.62 -2.15
CA VAL A 307 12.20 -15.35 -1.79
C VAL A 307 10.78 -15.60 -1.23
N SER A 308 10.09 -16.64 -1.69
CA SER A 308 8.76 -17.03 -1.19
C SER A 308 8.79 -18.14 -0.13
N HIS A 309 9.97 -18.43 0.46
CA HIS A 309 10.10 -19.50 1.45
C HIS A 309 9.28 -19.19 2.72
N SER A 310 8.64 -20.21 3.30
CA SER A 310 7.71 -20.06 4.45
C SER A 310 8.36 -19.43 5.69
N ASN A 311 9.63 -19.74 5.96
CA ASN A 311 10.37 -19.23 7.11
C ASN A 311 11.16 -17.94 6.78
N TRP A 312 10.89 -16.87 7.52
CA TRP A 312 11.54 -15.56 7.39
C TRP A 312 13.07 -15.61 7.59
N ARG A 313 13.61 -16.56 8.37
CA ARG A 313 15.07 -16.67 8.60
C ARG A 313 15.83 -17.08 7.34
N VAL A 314 15.20 -17.87 6.48
CA VAL A 314 15.78 -18.27 5.19
C VAL A 314 15.75 -17.10 4.22
N ARG A 315 14.61 -16.39 4.16
CA ARG A 315 14.48 -15.15 3.37
C ARG A 315 15.49 -14.09 3.80
N LEU A 316 15.71 -13.94 5.10
CA LEU A 316 16.73 -13.04 5.63
C LEU A 316 18.15 -13.42 5.19
N SER A 317 18.52 -14.71 5.31
CA SER A 317 19.84 -15.21 4.87
C SER A 317 20.03 -15.04 3.36
N LEU A 318 18.97 -15.25 2.57
CA LEU A 318 18.97 -14.96 1.14
C LEU A 318 19.22 -13.47 0.85
N GLY A 319 18.55 -12.57 1.58
CA GLY A 319 18.74 -11.11 1.45
C GLY A 319 20.16 -10.67 1.83
N GLU A 320 20.67 -11.10 2.99
CA GLU A 320 22.05 -10.84 3.43
C GLU A 320 23.08 -11.44 2.44
N GLY A 321 22.74 -12.59 1.86
CA GLY A 321 23.51 -13.27 0.84
C GLY A 321 23.60 -12.49 -0.46
N ALA A 322 22.45 -12.06 -1.00
CA ALA A 322 22.36 -11.23 -2.20
C ALA A 322 23.13 -9.91 -2.03
N ALA A 323 22.98 -9.25 -0.87
CA ALA A 323 23.74 -8.05 -0.53
C ALA A 323 25.25 -8.27 -0.52
N THR A 324 25.71 -9.40 0.03
CA THR A 324 27.12 -9.75 0.06
C THR A 324 27.70 -9.94 -1.34
N LEU A 325 26.98 -10.66 -2.20
CA LEU A 325 27.38 -10.91 -3.59
C LEU A 325 27.38 -9.62 -4.42
N LEU A 326 26.36 -8.76 -4.26
CA LEU A 326 26.30 -7.46 -4.94
C LEU A 326 27.45 -6.53 -4.51
N ASN A 327 27.79 -6.49 -3.22
CA ASN A 327 28.86 -5.61 -2.74
C ASN A 327 30.28 -6.13 -3.01
N LYS A 328 30.48 -7.45 -3.09
CA LYS A 328 31.82 -8.05 -3.21
C LYS A 328 32.12 -8.68 -4.57
N CYS A 329 31.11 -9.01 -5.37
CA CYS A 329 31.25 -9.79 -6.61
C CYS A 329 30.51 -9.17 -7.80
N ALA A 330 30.06 -7.92 -7.74
CA ALA A 330 29.20 -7.38 -8.80
C ALA A 330 29.90 -7.17 -10.15
N ASN A 331 31.24 -7.11 -10.23
CA ASN A 331 31.92 -7.14 -11.53
C ASN A 331 32.10 -8.59 -12.02
N SER A 332 32.44 -9.51 -11.12
CA SER A 332 32.66 -10.92 -11.45
C SER A 332 31.37 -11.67 -11.78
N LEU A 333 30.25 -11.27 -11.19
CA LEU A 333 28.90 -11.83 -11.38
C LEU A 333 27.96 -10.82 -12.05
N GLU A 334 28.47 -10.02 -12.98
CA GLU A 334 27.70 -8.98 -13.69
C GLU A 334 26.36 -9.52 -14.22
N GLY A 335 26.37 -10.66 -14.90
CA GLY A 335 25.17 -11.29 -15.46
C GLY A 335 24.15 -11.81 -14.43
N SER A 336 24.49 -11.91 -13.14
CA SER A 336 23.56 -12.27 -12.06
C SER A 336 23.12 -11.07 -11.22
N THR A 337 23.70 -9.89 -11.46
CA THR A 337 23.42 -8.67 -10.68
C THR A 337 21.94 -8.30 -10.69
N GLY A 338 21.27 -8.39 -11.85
CA GLY A 338 19.85 -8.09 -11.95
C GLY A 338 18.96 -9.04 -11.14
N ILE A 339 19.26 -10.33 -11.15
CA ILE A 339 18.52 -11.34 -10.40
C ILE A 339 18.70 -11.12 -8.88
N LEU A 340 19.93 -10.81 -8.45
CA LEU A 340 20.22 -10.52 -7.03
C LEU A 340 19.59 -9.20 -6.56
N LEU A 341 19.50 -8.21 -7.45
CA LEU A 341 18.84 -6.94 -7.15
C LEU A 341 17.33 -7.14 -7.01
N GLU A 342 16.72 -7.94 -7.89
CA GLU A 342 15.31 -8.32 -7.80
C GLU A 342 14.98 -8.98 -6.45
N VAL A 343 15.85 -9.87 -5.95
CA VAL A 343 15.73 -10.46 -4.61
C VAL A 343 15.68 -9.39 -3.53
N LEU A 344 16.66 -8.47 -3.50
CA LEU A 344 16.70 -7.42 -2.47
C LEU A 344 15.48 -6.51 -2.53
N VAL A 345 15.12 -6.05 -3.74
CA VAL A 345 13.97 -5.17 -3.94
C VAL A 345 12.68 -5.85 -3.50
N THR A 346 12.48 -7.13 -3.84
CA THR A 346 11.31 -7.88 -3.40
C THR A 346 11.25 -8.02 -1.88
N LEU A 347 12.40 -8.30 -1.24
CA LEU A 347 12.49 -8.47 0.21
C LEU A 347 12.37 -7.14 1.00
N THR A 348 12.54 -5.97 0.38
CA THR A 348 12.28 -4.66 1.05
C THR A 348 10.84 -4.51 1.53
N ARG A 349 9.90 -5.31 0.98
CA ARG A 349 8.49 -5.31 1.35
C ARG A 349 7.99 -6.64 1.88
N ASP A 350 8.90 -7.38 2.51
CA ASP A 350 8.57 -8.61 3.26
C ASP A 350 7.59 -8.29 4.40
N GLU A 351 6.71 -9.25 4.70
CA GLU A 351 5.78 -9.18 5.83
C GLU A 351 6.50 -9.01 7.18
N TYR A 352 7.75 -9.49 7.28
CA TYR A 352 8.54 -9.39 8.50
C TYR A 352 9.44 -8.14 8.48
N PRO A 353 9.29 -7.22 9.45
CA PRO A 353 9.95 -5.92 9.41
C PRO A 353 11.48 -6.01 9.48
N ASN A 354 12.04 -7.03 10.14
CA ASN A 354 13.50 -7.21 10.19
C ASN A 354 14.09 -7.64 8.83
N VAL A 355 13.32 -8.35 8.00
CA VAL A 355 13.75 -8.71 6.64
C VAL A 355 13.69 -7.47 5.77
N ALA A 356 12.54 -6.78 5.77
CA ALA A 356 12.33 -5.54 5.04
C ALA A 356 13.41 -4.49 5.33
N SER A 357 13.61 -4.13 6.61
CA SER A 357 14.59 -3.11 7.02
C SER A 357 16.03 -3.46 6.66
N LYS A 358 16.45 -4.72 6.85
CA LYS A 358 17.82 -5.15 6.47
C LYS A 358 18.03 -5.17 4.97
N SER A 359 17.03 -5.61 4.20
CA SER A 359 17.08 -5.58 2.74
C SER A 359 17.11 -4.15 2.21
N SER A 360 16.33 -3.23 2.80
CA SER A 360 16.38 -1.80 2.46
C SER A 360 17.75 -1.19 2.76
N ALA A 361 18.29 -1.41 3.97
CA ALA A 361 19.62 -0.92 4.34
C ALA A 361 20.72 -1.46 3.41
N ALA A 362 20.67 -2.76 3.10
CA ALA A 362 21.63 -3.38 2.17
C ALA A 362 21.55 -2.81 0.75
N LEU A 363 20.34 -2.46 0.31
CA LEU A 363 20.10 -1.86 -0.99
C LEU A 363 20.61 -0.42 -1.04
N GLU A 364 20.37 0.36 0.02
CA GLU A 364 20.91 1.72 0.18
C GLU A 364 22.44 1.71 0.22
N ASP A 365 23.06 0.79 0.97
CA ASP A 365 24.51 0.60 1.01
C ASP A 365 25.10 0.29 -0.37
N PHE A 366 24.44 -0.60 -1.12
CA PHE A 366 24.86 -0.95 -2.47
C PHE A 366 24.77 0.25 -3.42
N CYS A 367 23.66 0.99 -3.38
CA CYS A 367 23.46 2.21 -4.17
C CYS A 367 24.48 3.31 -3.82
N ALA A 368 24.78 3.51 -2.54
CA ALA A 368 25.76 4.47 -2.06
C ALA A 368 27.19 4.10 -2.47
N SER A 369 27.52 2.80 -2.45
CA SER A 369 28.86 2.31 -2.80
C SER A 369 29.23 2.49 -4.27
N ARG A 370 28.24 2.49 -5.18
CA ARG A 370 28.46 2.51 -6.63
C ARG A 370 28.13 3.83 -7.32
N ASP A 371 27.66 4.85 -6.60
CA ASP A 371 27.19 6.13 -7.16
C ASP A 371 26.32 5.90 -8.42
N LEU A 372 25.01 5.66 -8.25
CA LEU A 372 24.09 5.36 -9.37
C LEU A 372 24.19 6.33 -10.55
N SER A 373 24.57 7.59 -10.29
CA SER A 373 24.76 8.63 -11.31
C SER A 373 25.98 8.40 -12.22
N LYS A 374 26.95 7.59 -11.80
CA LYS A 374 28.21 7.31 -12.52
C LYS A 374 28.23 5.91 -13.15
N SER A 375 27.50 4.95 -12.59
CA SER A 375 27.46 3.57 -13.09
C SER A 375 26.41 3.38 -14.21
N THR A 376 26.79 3.63 -15.46
CA THR A 376 25.91 3.47 -16.64
C THR A 376 25.36 2.05 -16.80
N SER A 377 26.15 1.03 -16.43
CA SER A 377 25.73 -0.38 -16.53
C SER A 377 24.60 -0.74 -15.56
N LEU A 378 24.67 -0.27 -14.31
CA LEU A 378 23.64 -0.51 -13.30
C LEU A 378 22.35 0.24 -13.62
N LEU A 379 22.48 1.49 -14.10
CA LEU A 379 21.33 2.27 -14.54
C LEU A 379 20.61 1.59 -15.72
N GLY A 380 21.36 1.16 -16.74
CA GLY A 380 20.78 0.45 -17.89
C GLY A 380 20.10 -0.85 -17.50
N LEU A 381 20.64 -1.59 -16.53
CA LEU A 381 20.03 -2.82 -16.01
C LEU A 381 18.74 -2.55 -15.24
N LEU A 382 18.68 -1.47 -14.44
CA LEU A 382 17.46 -1.03 -13.76
C LEU A 382 16.37 -0.61 -14.77
N GLU A 383 16.76 0.14 -15.79
CA GLU A 383 15.87 0.57 -16.89
C GLU A 383 15.30 -0.64 -17.64
N GLU A 384 16.15 -1.61 -18.00
CA GLU A 384 15.74 -2.84 -18.69
C GLU A 384 14.80 -3.70 -17.83
N ASN A 385 15.11 -3.86 -16.54
CA ASN A 385 14.26 -4.60 -15.61
C ASN A 385 12.89 -3.94 -15.48
N LEU A 386 12.83 -2.62 -15.30
CA LEU A 386 11.56 -1.88 -15.23
C LEU A 386 10.76 -2.01 -16.53
N TYR A 387 11.42 -1.89 -17.69
CA TYR A 387 10.80 -2.07 -19.00
C TYR A 387 10.22 -3.48 -19.18
N SER A 388 10.96 -4.51 -18.75
CA SER A 388 10.51 -5.91 -18.81
C SER A 388 9.29 -6.15 -17.92
N LEU A 389 9.24 -5.55 -16.73
CA LEU A 389 8.09 -5.61 -15.84
C LEU A 389 6.89 -4.87 -16.42
N ALA A 390 7.08 -3.65 -16.93
CA ALA A 390 6.02 -2.89 -17.59
C ALA A 390 5.42 -3.64 -18.79
N THR A 391 6.25 -4.40 -19.51
CA THR A 391 5.82 -5.20 -20.67
C THR A 391 5.07 -6.48 -20.26
N THR A 392 5.46 -7.10 -19.14
CA THR A 392 4.87 -8.37 -18.67
C THR A 392 3.65 -8.18 -17.78
N LEU A 393 3.54 -7.06 -17.05
CA LEU A 393 2.45 -6.76 -16.13
C LEU A 393 1.06 -6.87 -16.80
N PRO A 394 0.79 -6.24 -17.97
CA PRO A 394 -0.39 -6.49 -18.79
C PRO A 394 -0.88 -7.94 -18.86
N ARG A 395 0.06 -8.88 -19.11
CA ARG A 395 -0.26 -10.31 -19.26
C ARG A 395 -0.53 -10.97 -17.91
N LEU A 396 0.23 -10.58 -16.89
CA LEU A 396 0.10 -11.11 -15.53
C LEU A 396 -1.21 -10.65 -14.87
N VAL A 397 -1.68 -9.43 -15.16
CA VAL A 397 -2.96 -8.89 -14.68
C VAL A 397 -4.12 -9.82 -15.02
N HIS A 398 -4.11 -10.47 -16.18
CA HIS A 398 -5.19 -11.37 -16.62
C HIS A 398 -5.04 -12.82 -16.16
N THR A 399 -3.82 -13.30 -15.92
CA THR A 399 -3.53 -14.74 -15.79
C THR A 399 -2.94 -15.16 -14.44
N ALA A 400 -2.40 -14.22 -13.68
CA ALA A 400 -1.68 -14.50 -12.44
C ALA A 400 -2.59 -14.48 -11.21
N SER A 401 -2.16 -15.11 -10.12
CA SER A 401 -2.77 -14.96 -8.80
C SER A 401 -2.57 -13.54 -8.26
N GLU A 402 -3.47 -13.08 -7.38
CA GLU A 402 -3.36 -11.75 -6.73
C GLU A 402 -2.04 -11.59 -5.98
N THR A 403 -1.57 -12.65 -5.30
CA THR A 403 -0.25 -12.67 -4.64
C THR A 403 0.89 -12.35 -5.61
N LYS A 404 0.86 -12.94 -6.81
CA LYS A 404 1.88 -12.71 -7.83
C LYS A 404 1.77 -11.28 -8.39
N LYS A 405 0.56 -10.79 -8.67
CA LYS A 405 0.33 -9.40 -9.09
C LYS A 405 0.91 -8.41 -8.07
N LEU A 406 0.60 -8.61 -6.79
CA LEU A 406 1.11 -7.77 -5.70
C LEU A 406 2.63 -7.80 -5.61
N THR A 407 3.28 -8.97 -5.69
CA THR A 407 4.76 -9.05 -5.68
C THR A 407 5.39 -8.34 -6.88
N THR A 408 4.81 -8.46 -8.08
CA THR A 408 5.30 -7.77 -9.28
C THR A 408 5.16 -6.25 -9.16
N LEU A 409 4.05 -5.75 -8.59
CA LEU A 409 3.84 -4.32 -8.35
C LEU A 409 4.78 -3.76 -7.28
N LYS A 410 4.99 -4.51 -6.19
CA LYS A 410 5.96 -4.17 -5.14
C LYS A 410 7.39 -4.07 -5.70
N LEU A 411 7.74 -4.95 -6.62
CA LEU A 411 9.01 -4.90 -7.34
C LEU A 411 9.10 -3.68 -8.26
N PHE A 412 8.03 -3.37 -8.99
CA PHE A 412 7.93 -2.20 -9.87
C PHE A 412 8.14 -0.89 -9.11
N SER A 413 7.43 -0.69 -8.00
CA SER A 413 7.57 0.49 -7.15
C SER A 413 8.95 0.55 -6.47
N GLY A 414 9.53 -0.59 -6.12
CA GLY A 414 10.88 -0.69 -5.59
C GLY A 414 11.94 -0.21 -6.60
N TYR A 415 11.82 -0.60 -7.88
CA TYR A 415 12.69 -0.08 -8.94
C TYR A 415 12.52 1.42 -9.19
N LEU A 416 11.29 1.96 -9.12
CA LEU A 416 11.08 3.40 -9.21
C LEU A 416 11.75 4.17 -8.06
N LYS A 417 11.66 3.66 -6.82
CA LYS A 417 12.35 4.25 -5.66
C LYS A 417 13.88 4.24 -5.85
N LEU A 418 14.43 3.16 -6.41
CA LEU A 418 15.85 3.03 -6.70
C LEU A 418 16.34 3.99 -7.79
N LEU A 419 15.59 4.10 -8.88
CA LEU A 419 15.90 5.02 -9.97
C LEU A 419 15.81 6.47 -9.50
N GLY A 420 14.90 6.78 -8.58
CA GLY A 420 14.73 8.11 -8.02
C GLY A 420 14.57 9.16 -9.11
N ARG A 421 15.38 10.24 -9.08
CA ARG A 421 15.35 11.31 -10.10
C ARG A 421 15.61 10.84 -11.53
N GLN A 422 16.19 9.64 -11.72
CA GLN A 422 16.41 9.07 -13.05
C GLN A 422 15.14 8.61 -13.73
N VAL A 423 14.04 8.44 -12.99
CA VAL A 423 12.72 8.16 -13.54
C VAL A 423 12.31 9.23 -14.56
N SER A 424 12.55 10.52 -14.28
CA SER A 424 12.29 11.59 -15.26
C SER A 424 13.03 11.34 -16.58
N ARG A 425 14.35 11.08 -16.56
CA ARG A 425 15.13 10.81 -17.78
C ARG A 425 14.65 9.56 -18.52
N LEU A 426 14.31 8.50 -17.78
CA LEU A 426 13.78 7.25 -18.34
C LEU A 426 12.46 7.48 -19.09
N LEU A 427 11.53 8.25 -18.50
CA LEU A 427 10.21 8.49 -19.07
C LEU A 427 10.21 9.37 -20.32
N HIS A 428 11.26 10.16 -20.57
CA HIS A 428 11.42 10.87 -21.84
C HIS A 428 11.56 9.90 -23.03
N SER A 429 11.93 8.64 -22.78
CA SER A 429 11.84 7.58 -23.78
C SER A 429 10.38 7.17 -24.00
N VAL A 430 9.86 7.47 -25.20
CA VAL A 430 8.48 7.12 -25.62
C VAL A 430 8.16 5.64 -25.37
N CYS A 431 9.11 4.73 -25.63
CA CYS A 431 8.91 3.30 -25.39
C CYS A 431 8.63 2.99 -23.92
N HIS A 432 9.39 3.59 -23.00
CA HIS A 432 9.20 3.35 -21.58
C HIS A 432 7.90 3.97 -21.08
N LEU A 433 7.62 5.23 -21.45
CA LEU A 433 6.39 5.93 -21.09
C LEU A 433 5.14 5.15 -21.55
N GLN A 434 5.14 4.68 -22.80
CA GLN A 434 4.03 3.89 -23.35
C GLN A 434 3.85 2.55 -22.63
N ARG A 435 4.93 1.84 -22.28
CA ARG A 435 4.82 0.56 -21.56
C ARG A 435 4.33 0.74 -20.13
N VAL A 436 4.89 1.71 -19.41
CA VAL A 436 4.48 2.02 -18.04
C VAL A 436 3.02 2.47 -18.00
N SER A 437 2.63 3.39 -18.89
CA SER A 437 1.24 3.88 -18.96
C SER A 437 0.26 2.76 -19.31
N LEU A 438 0.55 1.93 -20.33
CA LEU A 438 -0.33 0.81 -20.70
C LEU A 438 -0.49 -0.19 -19.54
N ALA A 439 0.60 -0.47 -18.81
CA ALA A 439 0.58 -1.37 -17.66
C ALA A 439 -0.35 -0.85 -16.55
N LEU A 440 -0.29 0.46 -16.25
CA LEU A 440 -1.15 1.11 -15.25
C LEU A 440 -2.61 1.21 -15.70
N LEU A 441 -2.85 1.58 -16.96
CA LEU A 441 -4.22 1.71 -17.51
C LEU A 441 -4.95 0.36 -17.54
N GLN A 442 -4.25 -0.74 -17.83
CA GLN A 442 -4.85 -2.07 -17.85
C GLN A 442 -5.13 -2.63 -16.45
N ILE A 443 -4.22 -2.44 -15.49
CA ILE A 443 -4.48 -2.96 -14.14
C ILE A 443 -5.62 -2.21 -13.44
N LEU A 444 -5.78 -0.91 -13.71
CA LEU A 444 -6.83 -0.06 -13.16
C LEU A 444 -8.17 -0.17 -13.91
N GLU A 445 -8.35 -1.13 -14.80
CA GLU A 445 -9.59 -1.27 -15.57
C GLU A 445 -10.81 -1.49 -14.64
N LEU A 446 -11.75 -0.56 -14.69
CA LEU A 446 -12.92 -0.55 -13.81
C LEU A 446 -14.02 -1.50 -14.33
N ASP A 447 -14.68 -2.16 -13.40
CA ASP A 447 -15.88 -2.95 -13.66
C ASP A 447 -17.13 -2.05 -13.59
N THR A 448 -17.65 -1.70 -14.76
CA THR A 448 -18.89 -0.91 -14.93
C THR A 448 -20.15 -1.75 -15.01
N SER A 449 -20.04 -3.09 -14.91
CA SER A 449 -21.18 -3.99 -15.10
C SER A 449 -22.12 -4.08 -13.89
N GLN A 450 -21.70 -3.60 -12.72
CA GLN A 450 -22.46 -3.70 -11.48
C GLN A 450 -23.64 -2.71 -11.43
N VAL A 451 -24.84 -3.22 -11.14
CA VAL A 451 -26.12 -2.49 -11.22
C VAL A 451 -26.36 -1.55 -10.03
N LEU A 452 -25.55 -1.62 -8.97
CA LEU A 452 -25.78 -0.92 -7.71
C LEU A 452 -25.54 0.60 -7.76
N LEU A 453 -24.72 1.11 -8.69
CA LEU A 453 -24.37 2.54 -8.78
C LEU A 453 -25.55 3.44 -9.22
N ILE A 454 -26.62 2.86 -9.78
CA ILE A 454 -27.81 3.58 -10.28
C ILE A 454 -28.98 3.50 -9.29
N GLN A 455 -29.00 2.51 -8.40
CA GLN A 455 -30.14 2.25 -7.52
C GLN A 455 -30.21 3.18 -6.30
N ASP A 456 -29.09 3.80 -5.90
CA ASP A 456 -29.05 4.84 -4.86
C ASP A 456 -29.51 6.21 -5.39
N ARG A 457 -30.66 6.25 -6.05
CA ARG A 457 -31.39 7.49 -6.34
C ARG A 457 -32.16 7.86 -5.08
N HIS A 458 -31.92 9.05 -4.54
CA HIS A 458 -32.55 9.52 -3.31
C HIS A 458 -34.08 9.32 -3.33
N THR A 459 -34.58 8.35 -2.57
CA THR A 459 -35.96 8.36 -2.09
C THR A 459 -36.07 9.46 -1.05
N GLY A 460 -36.43 10.67 -1.50
CA GLY A 460 -36.88 11.80 -0.67
C GLY A 460 -36.05 12.04 0.59
N CYS A 461 -34.97 12.81 0.49
CA CYS A 461 -34.26 13.28 1.68
C CYS A 461 -35.18 14.20 2.48
N ALA A 462 -35.75 13.68 3.57
CA ALA A 462 -36.34 14.48 4.63
C ALA A 462 -35.23 15.32 5.26
N PHE A 463 -35.49 16.62 5.47
CA PHE A 463 -34.68 17.51 6.30
C PHE A 463 -34.40 16.80 7.64
N GLY A 464 -33.13 16.44 7.92
CA GLY A 464 -32.77 15.89 9.24
C GLY A 464 -31.49 15.06 9.39
N CYS A 465 -31.01 14.35 8.37
CA CYS A 465 -29.77 13.55 8.52
C CYS A 465 -28.53 14.34 8.06
N LEU A 466 -27.96 15.12 8.98
CA LEU A 466 -26.75 15.93 8.78
C LEU A 466 -25.43 15.20 9.11
N GLU A 467 -25.44 13.87 9.29
CA GLU A 467 -24.21 13.09 9.42
C GLU A 467 -23.97 12.20 8.20
N PRO A 468 -22.86 12.39 7.46
CA PRO A 468 -22.48 11.45 6.42
C PRO A 468 -22.09 10.11 7.08
N PRO A 469 -22.58 8.97 6.58
CA PRO A 469 -22.15 7.66 7.06
C PRO A 469 -20.69 7.43 6.64
N HIS A 470 -19.75 7.66 7.57
CA HIS A 470 -18.32 7.32 7.49
C HIS A 470 -17.49 7.96 6.34
N PRO A 471 -16.17 8.15 6.54
CA PRO A 471 -15.27 8.55 5.46
C PRO A 471 -15.11 7.38 4.47
N VAL A 472 -15.93 7.36 3.41
CA VAL A 472 -15.85 6.37 2.34
C VAL A 472 -14.92 6.90 1.25
N THR A 473 -13.62 6.60 1.33
CA THR A 473 -12.65 7.07 0.33
C THR A 473 -12.31 6.04 -0.75
N HIS A 474 -12.70 4.76 -0.61
CA HIS A 474 -12.30 3.72 -1.57
C HIS A 474 -13.37 2.68 -1.94
N SER A 475 -14.49 2.56 -1.22
CA SER A 475 -15.35 1.36 -1.28
C SER A 475 -16.25 1.21 -2.51
N HIS A 476 -16.15 2.08 -3.52
CA HIS A 476 -17.01 2.03 -4.72
C HIS A 476 -16.24 1.77 -6.02
N LYS A 477 -14.90 1.75 -6.00
CA LYS A 477 -14.08 1.48 -7.19
C LYS A 477 -13.90 -0.03 -7.35
N CYS A 478 -14.77 -0.66 -8.14
CA CYS A 478 -14.64 -2.08 -8.48
C CYS A 478 -13.70 -2.26 -9.68
N PHE A 479 -12.65 -3.07 -9.54
CA PHE A 479 -11.69 -3.36 -10.61
C PHE A 479 -11.96 -4.72 -11.25
N ARG A 480 -11.74 -4.85 -12.56
CA ARG A 480 -11.96 -6.12 -13.28
C ARG A 480 -10.95 -7.20 -12.91
N HIS A 481 -9.73 -6.79 -12.54
CA HIS A 481 -8.59 -7.70 -12.48
C HIS A 481 -8.13 -8.07 -11.07
N PHE A 482 -8.68 -7.43 -10.03
CA PHE A 482 -8.35 -7.76 -8.64
C PHE A 482 -9.45 -7.28 -7.69
N VAL A 483 -9.50 -7.91 -6.51
CA VAL A 483 -10.38 -7.54 -5.39
C VAL A 483 -9.56 -7.04 -4.20
N ASP A 484 -8.32 -7.53 -4.04
CA ASP A 484 -7.43 -7.13 -2.94
C ASP A 484 -7.08 -5.63 -2.97
N GLU A 485 -7.44 -4.90 -1.91
CA GLU A 485 -7.18 -3.46 -1.75
C GLU A 485 -5.67 -3.14 -1.74
N ASN A 486 -4.82 -4.07 -1.27
CA ASN A 486 -3.37 -3.88 -1.26
C ASN A 486 -2.79 -3.70 -2.67
N ILE A 487 -3.42 -4.30 -3.69
CA ILE A 487 -3.02 -4.12 -5.09
C ILE A 487 -3.31 -2.69 -5.53
N PHE A 488 -4.48 -2.15 -5.18
CA PHE A 488 -4.83 -0.76 -5.49
C PHE A 488 -3.89 0.22 -4.79
N GLU A 489 -3.62 0.03 -3.49
CA GLU A 489 -2.68 0.88 -2.74
C GLU A 489 -1.28 0.89 -3.36
N GLU A 490 -0.81 -0.26 -3.85
CA GLU A 490 0.50 -0.35 -4.50
C GLU A 490 0.53 0.35 -5.87
N VAL A 491 -0.56 0.26 -6.66
CA VAL A 491 -0.67 0.97 -7.94
C VAL A 491 -0.75 2.49 -7.72
N VAL A 492 -1.50 2.93 -6.71
CA VAL A 492 -1.55 4.33 -6.28
C VAL A 492 -0.16 4.82 -5.86
N LEU A 493 0.58 4.00 -5.12
CA LEU A 493 1.95 4.30 -4.73
C LEU A 493 2.87 4.45 -5.94
N ILE A 494 2.72 3.61 -6.97
CA ILE A 494 3.46 3.74 -8.24
C ILE A 494 3.13 5.07 -8.91
N ALA A 495 1.85 5.44 -9.05
CA ALA A 495 1.43 6.71 -9.63
C ALA A 495 2.00 7.91 -8.86
N ARG A 496 2.00 7.86 -7.52
CA ARG A 496 2.60 8.90 -6.67
C ARG A 496 4.11 9.00 -6.85
N LEU A 497 4.81 7.87 -6.95
CA LEU A 497 6.26 7.84 -7.23
C LEU A 497 6.58 8.44 -8.60
N LEU A 498 5.74 8.18 -9.62
CA LEU A 498 5.88 8.80 -10.94
C LEU A 498 5.70 10.32 -10.86
N GLY A 499 4.72 10.82 -10.10
CA GLY A 499 4.56 12.28 -9.89
C GLY A 499 5.67 12.93 -9.07
N PHE A 500 6.27 12.20 -8.13
CA PHE A 500 7.34 12.71 -7.27
C PHE A 500 8.70 12.79 -7.97
N TYR A 501 9.04 11.80 -8.80
CA TYR A 501 10.33 11.71 -9.49
C TYR A 501 10.28 12.01 -10.99
N GLY A 502 9.12 11.91 -11.62
CA GLY A 502 8.93 12.12 -13.06
C GLY A 502 8.78 13.59 -13.42
N ASP A 503 8.79 13.86 -14.72
CA ASP A 503 8.41 15.16 -15.27
C ASP A 503 6.88 15.26 -15.30
N LEU A 504 6.35 16.24 -14.56
CA LEU A 504 4.91 16.39 -14.39
C LEU A 504 4.20 16.77 -15.69
N HIS A 505 4.79 17.64 -16.52
CA HIS A 505 4.18 18.07 -17.79
C HIS A 505 4.04 16.89 -18.74
N LEU A 506 5.12 16.12 -18.91
CA LEU A 506 5.13 14.94 -19.78
C LEU A 506 4.08 13.91 -19.36
N LEU A 507 3.99 13.61 -18.06
CA LEU A 507 3.05 12.63 -17.54
C LEU A 507 1.60 13.10 -17.71
N VAL A 508 1.31 14.35 -17.35
CA VAL A 508 -0.04 14.90 -17.43
C VAL A 508 -0.50 14.99 -18.89
N ASP A 509 0.32 15.53 -19.79
CA ASP A 509 -0.01 15.62 -21.22
C ASP A 509 -0.29 14.23 -21.81
N HIS A 510 0.56 13.23 -21.50
CA HIS A 510 0.38 11.86 -22.00
C HIS A 510 -0.92 11.21 -21.49
N PHE A 511 -1.25 11.35 -20.20
CA PHE A 511 -2.48 10.76 -19.66
C PHE A 511 -3.73 11.57 -20.04
N LEU A 512 -3.63 12.88 -20.26
CA LEU A 512 -4.72 13.68 -20.84
C LEU A 512 -5.01 13.26 -22.28
N ASP A 513 -3.98 12.98 -23.08
CA ASP A 513 -4.15 12.40 -24.42
C ASP A 513 -4.89 11.06 -24.35
N GLN A 514 -4.54 10.18 -23.41
CA GLN A 514 -5.26 8.91 -23.21
C GLN A 514 -6.71 9.12 -22.76
N PHE A 515 -6.96 10.14 -21.93
CA PHE A 515 -8.30 10.54 -21.51
C PHE A 515 -9.16 11.00 -22.69
N HIS A 516 -8.62 11.81 -23.60
CA HIS A 516 -9.34 12.30 -24.77
C HIS A 516 -9.51 11.25 -25.89
N GLN A 517 -8.50 10.39 -26.10
CA GLN A 517 -8.47 9.47 -27.25
C GLN A 517 -9.17 8.13 -26.99
N SER A 518 -9.26 7.67 -25.74
CA SER A 518 -9.78 6.34 -25.40
C SER A 518 -10.93 6.41 -24.40
N SER A 519 -12.15 6.09 -24.86
CA SER A 519 -13.31 5.93 -23.98
C SER A 519 -13.16 4.75 -23.00
N VAL A 520 -12.27 3.80 -23.29
CA VAL A 520 -12.01 2.62 -22.44
C VAL A 520 -11.07 2.98 -21.28
N TYR A 521 -10.13 3.88 -21.52
CA TYR A 521 -9.07 4.24 -20.56
C TYR A 521 -9.28 5.60 -19.89
N SER A 522 -10.35 6.33 -20.23
CA SER A 522 -10.59 7.69 -19.71
C SER A 522 -10.59 7.75 -18.19
N LYS A 523 -11.32 6.85 -17.53
CA LYS A 523 -11.43 6.80 -16.06
C LYS A 523 -10.11 6.43 -15.40
N GLN A 524 -9.38 5.49 -15.98
CA GLN A 524 -8.08 5.02 -15.49
C GLN A 524 -7.04 6.13 -15.61
N ALA A 525 -7.08 6.90 -16.71
CA ALA A 525 -6.26 8.08 -16.88
C ALA A 525 -6.55 9.14 -15.81
N LEU A 526 -7.83 9.40 -15.47
CA LEU A 526 -8.19 10.31 -14.37
C LEU A 526 -7.65 9.84 -13.01
N ILE A 527 -7.78 8.54 -12.69
CA ILE A 527 -7.20 7.96 -11.46
C ILE A 527 -5.69 8.22 -11.41
N ILE A 528 -4.98 7.97 -12.51
CA ILE A 528 -3.53 8.15 -12.57
C ILE A 528 -3.16 9.63 -12.47
N ILE A 529 -3.84 10.53 -13.17
CA ILE A 529 -3.59 11.98 -13.11
C ILE A 529 -3.75 12.50 -11.68
N ASN A 530 -4.85 12.14 -11.01
CA ASN A 530 -5.12 12.55 -9.64
C ASN A 530 -4.00 12.10 -8.69
N GLU A 531 -3.57 10.84 -8.78
CA GLU A 531 -2.51 10.32 -7.90
C GLU A 531 -1.10 10.82 -8.26
N VAL A 532 -0.83 11.10 -9.54
CA VAL A 532 0.42 11.74 -9.99
C VAL A 532 0.51 13.15 -9.40
N ILE A 533 -0.57 13.93 -9.46
CA ILE A 533 -0.61 15.29 -8.88
C ILE A 533 -0.46 15.23 -7.36
N LEU A 534 -1.16 14.32 -6.68
CA LEU A 534 -1.01 14.14 -5.24
C LEU A 534 0.41 13.71 -4.84
N GLY A 535 1.05 12.87 -5.66
CA GLY A 535 2.44 12.42 -5.49
C GLY A 535 3.46 13.56 -5.45
N THR A 536 3.18 14.70 -6.10
CA THR A 536 4.05 15.88 -6.04
C THR A 536 4.28 16.36 -4.62
N THR A 537 3.32 16.16 -3.70
CA THR A 537 3.44 16.58 -2.29
C THR A 537 4.44 15.73 -1.50
N GLY A 538 4.72 14.50 -1.93
CA GLY A 538 5.45 13.50 -1.14
C GLY A 538 4.58 12.76 -0.12
N GLN A 539 3.28 13.07 -0.04
CA GLN A 539 2.38 12.44 0.93
C GLN A 539 2.20 10.94 0.67
N GLY A 540 2.42 10.13 1.71
CA GLY A 540 2.37 8.66 1.59
C GLY A 540 3.62 8.03 0.98
N LEU A 541 4.68 8.80 0.73
CA LEU A 541 5.97 8.30 0.25
C LEU A 541 7.00 8.25 1.39
N SER A 542 7.65 7.11 1.57
CA SER A 542 8.79 6.93 2.49
C SER A 542 10.09 7.48 1.86
N VAL A 543 10.07 8.74 1.41
CA VAL A 543 11.13 9.35 0.59
C VAL A 543 11.48 10.74 1.14
N ASP A 544 12.76 11.12 1.11
CA ASP A 544 13.18 12.47 1.50
C ASP A 544 12.58 13.51 0.52
N VAL A 545 11.79 14.44 1.05
CA VAL A 545 11.10 15.51 0.30
C VAL A 545 12.09 16.35 -0.53
N LYS A 546 13.36 16.44 -0.11
CA LYS A 546 14.43 17.13 -0.86
C LYS A 546 14.72 16.51 -2.23
N LEU A 547 14.34 15.27 -2.46
CA LEU A 547 14.56 14.57 -3.73
C LEU A 547 13.54 14.94 -4.82
N ARG A 548 12.50 15.74 -4.48
CA ARG A 548 11.47 16.21 -5.42
C ARG A 548 12.10 16.83 -6.67
N THR A 549 11.55 16.47 -7.84
CA THR A 549 11.98 16.99 -9.15
C THR A 549 11.20 18.22 -9.60
N ASN A 550 9.93 18.32 -9.22
CA ASN A 550 9.01 19.35 -9.70
C ASN A 550 8.98 20.58 -8.76
N ASP A 551 9.19 21.76 -9.34
CA ASP A 551 9.09 23.03 -8.62
C ASP A 551 7.62 23.37 -8.30
N PRO A 552 7.31 24.02 -7.16
CA PRO A 552 5.94 24.36 -6.78
C PRO A 552 5.20 25.24 -7.82
N SER A 553 5.91 26.13 -8.51
CA SER A 553 5.33 26.98 -9.57
C SER A 553 4.86 26.17 -10.77
N VAL A 554 5.64 25.15 -11.17
CA VAL A 554 5.29 24.22 -12.25
C VAL A 554 4.04 23.44 -11.87
N VAL A 555 3.99 22.92 -10.64
CA VAL A 555 2.81 22.21 -10.11
C VAL A 555 1.56 23.10 -10.19
N SER A 556 1.66 24.36 -9.78
CA SER A 556 0.52 25.29 -9.86
C SER A 556 0.08 25.56 -11.30
N CYS A 557 1.01 25.71 -12.24
CA CYS A 557 0.69 25.92 -13.66
C CYS A 557 -0.06 24.70 -14.25
N VAL A 558 0.45 23.50 -13.98
CA VAL A 558 -0.19 22.25 -14.43
C VAL A 558 -1.59 22.09 -13.83
N ILE A 559 -1.77 22.43 -12.55
CA ILE A 559 -3.09 22.37 -11.90
C ILE A 559 -4.07 23.37 -12.55
N SER A 560 -3.64 24.58 -12.87
CA SER A 560 -4.49 25.54 -13.60
C SER A 560 -4.94 24.98 -14.96
N SER A 561 -4.02 24.44 -15.76
CA SER A 561 -4.36 23.81 -17.04
C SER A 561 -5.28 22.60 -16.88
N LEU A 562 -5.07 21.79 -15.82
CA LEU A 562 -5.92 20.64 -15.53
C LEU A 562 -7.32 21.06 -15.08
N LEU A 563 -7.46 22.12 -14.29
CA LEU A 563 -8.75 22.68 -13.91
C LEU A 563 -9.53 23.15 -15.15
N ASP A 564 -8.87 23.80 -16.10
CA ASP A 564 -9.49 24.24 -17.35
C ASP A 564 -10.03 23.07 -18.18
N VAL A 565 -9.35 21.91 -18.16
CA VAL A 565 -9.80 20.68 -18.84
C VAL A 565 -10.87 19.97 -18.03
N TYR A 566 -10.66 19.82 -16.72
CA TYR A 566 -11.57 19.09 -15.85
C TYR A 566 -12.92 19.77 -15.82
N LEU A 567 -12.98 21.10 -15.68
CA LEU A 567 -14.22 21.87 -15.55
C LEU A 567 -14.95 22.11 -16.90
N GLN A 568 -14.49 21.53 -18.01
CA GLN A 568 -15.19 21.66 -19.29
C GLN A 568 -16.59 21.03 -19.24
N PRO A 569 -17.65 21.72 -19.69
CA PRO A 569 -19.01 21.19 -19.66
C PRO A 569 -19.16 19.84 -20.38
N SER A 570 -18.44 19.64 -21.49
CA SER A 570 -18.43 18.39 -22.26
C SER A 570 -17.98 17.16 -21.46
N VAL A 571 -17.13 17.38 -20.45
CA VAL A 571 -16.52 16.33 -19.63
C VAL A 571 -17.42 15.95 -18.43
N TRP A 572 -18.21 16.90 -17.93
CA TRP A 572 -19.13 16.74 -16.79
C TRP A 572 -20.52 16.19 -17.17
N SER A 573 -20.85 16.20 -18.47
CA SER A 573 -22.08 15.65 -19.03
C SER A 573 -21.80 14.87 -20.33
N PRO A 574 -21.12 13.71 -20.26
CA PRO A 574 -20.79 12.92 -21.45
C PRO A 574 -22.02 12.40 -22.21
N ALA A 575 -23.20 12.34 -21.58
CA ALA A 575 -24.46 11.90 -22.18
C ALA A 575 -25.39 13.05 -22.57
N SER A 576 -25.10 13.71 -23.69
CA SER A 576 -26.11 14.41 -24.52
C SER A 576 -26.30 13.76 -25.91
N THR A 577 -25.57 12.69 -26.20
CA THR A 577 -25.65 11.96 -27.49
C THR A 577 -26.72 10.87 -27.55
N LEU A 578 -27.50 10.66 -26.49
CA LEU A 578 -28.64 9.73 -26.50
C LEU A 578 -29.99 10.42 -26.77
N THR A 579 -30.04 11.75 -26.84
CA THR A 579 -31.29 12.53 -27.04
C THR A 579 -31.29 13.42 -28.28
N SER A 580 -30.26 13.40 -29.11
CA SER A 580 -30.33 14.06 -30.42
C SER A 580 -31.14 13.23 -31.41
N THR A 581 -32.43 13.57 -31.51
CA THR A 581 -33.36 13.38 -32.66
C THR A 581 -33.43 11.98 -33.31
N PRO A 582 -34.60 11.32 -33.34
CA PRO A 582 -34.82 10.14 -34.16
C PRO A 582 -34.99 10.56 -35.63
N THR A 583 -33.91 10.98 -36.29
CA THR A 583 -33.87 10.97 -37.75
C THR A 583 -33.53 9.58 -38.21
N SER A 584 -34.61 8.83 -38.49
CA SER A 584 -34.77 7.76 -39.47
C SER A 584 -33.58 6.83 -39.76
N THR A 585 -33.85 5.54 -39.55
CA THR A 585 -33.21 4.36 -40.17
C THR A 585 -31.85 3.92 -39.63
N ALA A 586 -31.84 3.41 -38.38
CA ALA A 586 -30.98 2.28 -38.04
C ALA A 586 -31.57 1.49 -36.86
N THR A 587 -32.26 0.41 -37.16
CA THR A 587 -32.60 -0.65 -36.21
C THR A 587 -31.31 -1.27 -35.67
N SER A 588 -30.89 -0.87 -34.47
CA SER A 588 -29.99 -1.68 -33.65
C SER A 588 -30.53 -1.68 -32.23
N THR A 589 -31.15 -2.80 -31.87
CA THR A 589 -31.54 -3.18 -30.52
C THR A 589 -30.30 -3.17 -29.62
N ARG A 590 -30.00 -2.04 -28.96
CA ARG A 590 -29.00 -2.00 -27.88
C ARG A 590 -29.59 -2.73 -26.67
N SER A 591 -28.86 -3.73 -26.15
CA SER A 591 -29.29 -4.46 -24.96
C SER A 591 -29.33 -3.53 -23.74
N PRO A 592 -30.32 -3.68 -22.83
CA PRO A 592 -30.46 -2.84 -21.64
C PRO A 592 -29.20 -2.85 -20.75
N ALA A 593 -28.46 -3.96 -20.73
CA ALA A 593 -27.19 -4.09 -20.00
C ALA A 593 -26.10 -3.09 -20.45
N ARG A 594 -26.00 -2.81 -21.75
CA ARG A 594 -25.00 -1.85 -22.27
C ARG A 594 -25.34 -0.40 -21.91
N VAL A 595 -26.62 -0.08 -21.81
CA VAL A 595 -27.07 1.27 -21.39
C VAL A 595 -26.70 1.52 -19.93
N VAL A 596 -26.93 0.54 -19.06
CA VAL A 596 -26.54 0.60 -17.64
C VAL A 596 -25.02 0.76 -17.49
N GLU A 597 -24.23 0.00 -18.26
CA GLU A 597 -22.76 0.08 -18.23
C GLU A 597 -22.24 1.48 -18.62
N HIS A 598 -22.84 2.10 -19.64
CA HIS A 598 -22.49 3.47 -20.05
C HIS A 598 -22.85 4.50 -18.97
N LEU A 599 -24.04 4.42 -18.38
CA LEU A 599 -24.46 5.33 -17.31
C LEU A 599 -23.56 5.20 -16.07
N ASN A 600 -23.19 3.98 -15.69
CA ASN A 600 -22.24 3.73 -14.61
C ASN A 600 -20.86 4.33 -14.92
N SER A 601 -20.41 4.20 -16.16
CA SER A 601 -19.17 4.81 -16.61
C SER A 601 -19.17 6.32 -16.44
N ASP A 602 -20.27 6.98 -16.82
CA ASP A 602 -20.42 8.44 -16.74
C ASP A 602 -20.44 8.91 -15.27
N VAL A 603 -21.18 8.21 -14.40
CA VAL A 603 -21.22 8.48 -12.96
C VAL A 603 -19.82 8.39 -12.35
N LEU A 604 -19.09 7.32 -12.65
CA LEU A 604 -17.72 7.14 -12.14
C LEU A 604 -16.77 8.21 -12.66
N GLN A 605 -16.89 8.61 -13.93
CA GLN A 605 -16.07 9.70 -14.49
C GLN A 605 -16.30 11.01 -13.74
N VAL A 606 -17.55 11.39 -13.49
CA VAL A 606 -17.88 12.61 -12.72
C VAL A 606 -17.32 12.54 -11.29
N CYS A 607 -17.44 11.38 -10.63
CA CYS A 607 -16.86 11.19 -9.29
C CYS A 607 -15.32 11.37 -9.31
N LEU A 608 -14.64 10.80 -10.30
CA LEU A 608 -13.18 10.93 -10.44
C LEU A 608 -12.72 12.36 -10.76
N LEU A 609 -13.52 13.12 -11.52
CA LEU A 609 -13.26 14.54 -11.77
C LEU A 609 -13.41 15.37 -10.49
N LEU A 610 -14.44 15.11 -9.69
CA LEU A 610 -14.67 15.75 -8.39
C LEU A 610 -13.55 15.43 -7.39
N GLU A 611 -13.11 14.16 -7.35
CA GLU A 611 -11.92 13.75 -6.60
C GLU A 611 -10.67 14.50 -7.08
N GLY A 612 -10.51 14.68 -8.39
CA GLY A 612 -9.39 15.44 -8.96
C GLY A 612 -9.37 16.90 -8.53
N VAL A 613 -10.52 17.59 -8.58
CA VAL A 613 -10.66 18.96 -8.05
C VAL A 613 -10.31 19.02 -6.56
N SER A 614 -10.73 18.02 -5.78
CA SER A 614 -10.35 17.90 -4.37
C SER A 614 -8.84 17.74 -4.18
N VAL A 615 -8.19 16.90 -5.00
CA VAL A 615 -6.73 16.72 -4.98
C VAL A 615 -6.02 18.02 -5.34
N PHE A 616 -6.47 18.73 -6.38
CA PHE A 616 -5.90 20.00 -6.81
C PHE A 616 -5.94 21.04 -5.69
N ALA A 617 -7.06 21.13 -4.98
CA ALA A 617 -7.20 21.97 -3.79
C ALA A 617 -6.22 21.58 -2.68
N GLN A 618 -6.04 20.28 -2.41
CA GLN A 618 -5.10 19.79 -1.40
C GLN A 618 -3.65 20.10 -1.74
N VAL A 619 -3.26 20.00 -3.01
CA VAL A 619 -1.88 20.23 -3.46
C VAL A 619 -1.54 21.72 -3.50
N GLN A 620 -2.46 22.59 -3.97
CA GLN A 620 -2.25 24.05 -3.99
C GLN A 620 -2.42 24.70 -2.61
N GLY A 621 -3.15 24.08 -1.68
CA GLY A 621 -3.40 24.63 -0.35
C GLY A 621 -4.19 25.94 -0.42
N SER A 622 -3.69 26.99 0.25
CA SER A 622 -4.38 28.29 0.32
C SER A 622 -4.50 29.00 -1.03
N GLU A 623 -3.57 28.76 -1.95
CA GLU A 623 -3.58 29.36 -3.29
C GLU A 623 -4.77 28.89 -4.14
N PHE A 624 -5.43 27.79 -3.76
CA PHE A 624 -6.65 27.33 -4.44
C PHE A 624 -7.80 28.35 -4.33
N LYS A 625 -7.74 29.30 -3.39
CA LYS A 625 -8.76 30.36 -3.24
C LYS A 625 -8.95 31.17 -4.53
N TYR A 626 -7.91 31.33 -5.35
CA TYR A 626 -7.99 32.03 -6.64
C TYR A 626 -8.76 31.26 -7.72
N HIS A 627 -8.94 29.95 -7.57
CA HIS A 627 -9.68 29.10 -8.50
C HIS A 627 -11.15 28.89 -8.11
N LEU A 628 -11.58 29.35 -6.92
CA LEU A 628 -12.95 29.16 -6.42
C LEU A 628 -14.00 29.75 -7.36
N THR A 629 -13.74 30.91 -7.95
CA THR A 629 -14.68 31.56 -8.89
C THR A 629 -15.03 30.65 -10.07
N HIS A 630 -14.07 29.83 -10.52
CA HIS A 630 -14.28 28.90 -11.64
C HIS A 630 -14.75 27.51 -11.19
N ALA A 631 -14.27 27.01 -10.05
CA ALA A 631 -14.51 25.63 -9.61
C ALA A 631 -15.77 25.46 -8.75
N LEU A 632 -16.16 26.47 -7.96
CA LEU A 632 -17.20 26.33 -6.94
C LEU A 632 -18.59 26.10 -7.55
N TYR A 633 -18.97 26.87 -8.56
CA TYR A 633 -20.28 26.72 -9.20
C TYR A 633 -20.46 25.32 -9.83
N PRO A 634 -19.53 24.79 -10.66
CA PRO A 634 -19.66 23.43 -11.22
C PRO A 634 -19.78 22.34 -10.14
N VAL A 635 -19.04 22.45 -9.03
CA VAL A 635 -19.13 21.49 -7.92
C VAL A 635 -20.51 21.55 -7.25
N LEU A 636 -21.07 22.75 -7.04
CA LEU A 636 -22.43 22.92 -6.51
C LEU A 636 -23.51 22.34 -7.43
N GLU A 637 -23.32 22.46 -8.74
CA GLU A 637 -24.21 21.83 -9.73
C GLU A 637 -24.27 20.31 -9.55
N LYS A 638 -23.13 19.66 -9.25
CA LYS A 638 -23.08 18.21 -9.01
C LYS A 638 -23.54 17.79 -7.62
N LEU A 639 -23.37 18.64 -6.60
CA LEU A 639 -23.97 18.42 -5.29
C LEU A 639 -25.51 18.36 -5.37
N GLY A 640 -26.10 19.03 -6.37
CA GLY A 640 -27.52 18.99 -6.66
C GLY A 640 -28.02 17.76 -7.42
N SER A 641 -27.15 16.79 -7.74
CA SER A 641 -27.52 15.67 -8.60
C SER A 641 -28.46 14.65 -7.93
N ASP A 642 -29.21 13.91 -8.74
CA ASP A 642 -30.08 12.82 -8.24
C ASP A 642 -29.33 11.53 -7.88
N ASN A 643 -28.03 11.43 -8.21
CA ASN A 643 -27.21 10.26 -7.94
C ASN A 643 -26.44 10.44 -6.62
N ALA A 644 -26.65 9.57 -5.64
CA ALA A 644 -26.04 9.70 -4.32
C ALA A 644 -24.51 9.72 -4.35
N LEU A 645 -23.85 8.97 -5.25
CA LEU A 645 -22.40 8.91 -5.33
C LEU A 645 -21.80 10.23 -5.84
N ILE A 646 -22.43 10.85 -6.84
CA ILE A 646 -22.01 12.15 -7.36
C ILE A 646 -22.20 13.22 -6.27
N THR A 647 -23.35 13.21 -5.60
CA THR A 647 -23.68 14.12 -4.50
C THR A 647 -22.69 13.98 -3.35
N GLN A 648 -22.36 12.74 -2.95
CA GLN A 648 -21.37 12.45 -1.92
C GLN A 648 -19.96 12.90 -2.33
N ALA A 649 -19.52 12.58 -3.55
CA ALA A 649 -18.23 13.02 -4.07
C ALA A 649 -18.12 14.55 -4.09
N ALA A 650 -19.17 15.24 -4.56
CA ALA A 650 -19.22 16.70 -4.61
C ALA A 650 -19.17 17.33 -3.21
N TYR A 651 -19.88 16.75 -2.25
CA TYR A 651 -19.83 17.20 -0.85
C TYR A 651 -18.42 17.04 -0.25
N LEU A 652 -17.78 15.88 -0.44
CA LEU A 652 -16.41 15.64 0.03
C LEU A 652 -15.41 16.61 -0.62
N THR A 653 -15.59 16.93 -1.91
CA THR A 653 -14.80 17.95 -2.61
C THR A 653 -14.98 19.33 -1.98
N LEU A 654 -16.21 19.75 -1.65
CA LEU A 654 -16.46 21.02 -0.96
C LEU A 654 -15.85 21.06 0.45
N VAL A 655 -15.92 19.97 1.20
CA VAL A 655 -15.28 19.87 2.53
C VAL A 655 -13.77 20.02 2.40
N SER A 656 -13.17 19.40 1.38
CA SER A 656 -11.74 19.55 1.09
C SER A 656 -11.39 20.99 0.71
N MET A 657 -12.16 21.61 -0.20
CA MET A 657 -11.99 23.01 -0.62
C MET A 657 -12.11 23.98 0.57
N ALA A 658 -13.11 23.80 1.43
CA ALA A 658 -13.30 24.61 2.63
C ALA A 658 -12.07 24.52 3.54
N LYS A 659 -11.62 23.30 3.83
CA LYS A 659 -10.44 23.05 4.67
C LYS A 659 -9.17 23.66 4.08
N THR A 660 -8.95 23.58 2.77
CA THR A 660 -7.74 24.10 2.11
C THR A 660 -7.73 25.63 2.01
N CYS A 661 -8.91 26.23 1.83
CA CYS A 661 -9.07 27.69 1.76
C CYS A 661 -9.14 28.37 3.13
N GLY A 662 -9.09 27.60 4.22
CA GLY A 662 -9.12 28.12 5.60
C GLY A 662 -10.52 28.40 6.15
N CYS A 663 -11.57 27.92 5.48
CA CYS A 663 -12.96 27.99 5.95
C CYS A 663 -13.25 26.83 6.91
N GLY A 664 -13.88 27.10 8.05
CA GLY A 664 -14.17 26.09 9.08
C GLY A 664 -15.30 25.12 8.72
N SER A 665 -16.14 25.49 7.76
CA SER A 665 -17.27 24.68 7.27
C SER A 665 -17.59 24.99 5.80
N VAL A 666 -18.40 24.14 5.18
CA VAL A 666 -18.97 24.41 3.84
C VAL A 666 -19.87 25.65 3.87
N GLU A 667 -20.60 25.88 4.98
CA GLU A 667 -21.43 27.07 5.17
C GLU A 667 -20.59 28.36 5.07
N GLN A 668 -19.45 28.41 5.78
CA GLN A 668 -18.55 29.56 5.73
C GLN A 668 -17.93 29.75 4.33
N LEU A 669 -17.60 28.65 3.63
CA LEU A 669 -17.07 28.72 2.27
C LEU A 669 -18.09 29.37 1.32
N LEU A 670 -19.38 29.04 1.44
CA LEU A 670 -20.43 29.62 0.60
C LEU A 670 -20.68 31.09 0.94
N GLU A 671 -20.67 31.46 2.22
CA GLU A 671 -20.86 32.85 2.66
C GLU A 671 -19.75 33.78 2.15
N GLU A 672 -18.48 33.37 2.25
CA GLU A 672 -17.34 34.16 1.76
C GLU A 672 -17.34 34.36 0.24
N ASN A 673 -18.11 33.56 -0.50
CA ASN A 673 -18.15 33.55 -1.96
C ASN A 673 -19.57 33.80 -2.51
N ALA A 674 -20.49 34.28 -1.67
CA ALA A 674 -21.91 34.40 -2.03
C ALA A 674 -22.15 35.48 -3.09
N ASP A 675 -21.36 36.55 -3.11
CA ASP A 675 -21.50 37.70 -4.00
C ASP A 675 -21.50 37.32 -5.48
N TYR A 676 -20.49 36.59 -5.96
CA TYR A 676 -20.42 36.15 -7.34
C TYR A 676 -21.31 34.94 -7.61
N LEU A 677 -21.48 34.03 -6.64
CA LEU A 677 -22.33 32.84 -6.80
C LEU A 677 -23.80 33.21 -7.02
N VAL A 678 -24.33 34.14 -6.22
CA VAL A 678 -25.72 34.60 -6.33
C VAL A 678 -25.95 35.32 -7.65
N ASN A 679 -25.02 36.17 -8.07
CA ASN A 679 -25.08 36.84 -9.37
C ASN A 679 -25.06 35.84 -10.54
N ASP A 680 -24.19 34.83 -10.49
CA ASP A 680 -24.12 33.78 -11.51
C ASP A 680 -25.41 32.96 -11.61
N VAL A 681 -26.01 32.63 -10.46
CA VAL A 681 -27.30 31.92 -10.41
C VAL A 681 -28.42 32.78 -10.98
N SER A 682 -28.53 34.06 -10.61
CA SER A 682 -29.51 35.00 -11.17
C SER A 682 -29.42 35.08 -12.70
N LEU A 683 -28.22 35.30 -13.23
CA LEU A 683 -28.00 35.42 -14.67
C LEU A 683 -28.39 34.15 -15.43
N ARG A 684 -28.12 32.97 -14.85
CA ARG A 684 -28.49 31.68 -15.46
C ARG A 684 -29.98 31.38 -15.33
N LEU A 685 -30.64 31.78 -14.24
CA LEU A 685 -32.09 31.65 -14.06
C LEU A 685 -32.88 32.46 -15.08
N ARG A 686 -32.41 33.68 -15.43
CA ARG A 686 -33.03 34.49 -16.51
C ARG A 686 -33.05 33.80 -17.87
N HIS A 687 -32.13 32.87 -18.10
CA HIS A 687 -32.03 32.05 -19.33
C HIS A 687 -32.50 30.61 -19.11
N TYR A 688 -33.18 30.32 -18.01
CA TYR A 688 -33.70 28.98 -17.74
C TYR A 688 -34.73 28.57 -18.79
N GLY A 689 -35.58 29.52 -19.21
CA GLY A 689 -36.64 29.26 -20.18
C GLY A 689 -36.18 28.96 -21.61
N SER A 690 -34.93 29.29 -21.96
CA SER A 690 -34.33 28.88 -23.24
C SER A 690 -33.70 27.50 -23.19
N GLY A 691 -33.75 26.82 -22.04
CA GLY A 691 -33.13 25.51 -21.82
C GLY A 691 -31.60 25.52 -21.74
N MET A 692 -30.97 26.71 -21.71
CA MET A 692 -29.51 26.84 -21.73
C MET A 692 -28.85 26.41 -20.41
N TYR A 693 -29.52 26.62 -19.27
CA TYR A 693 -28.98 26.33 -17.93
C TYR A 693 -29.98 25.59 -17.04
N PRO A 694 -30.27 24.31 -17.31
CA PRO A 694 -31.32 23.55 -16.62
C PRO A 694 -31.04 23.30 -15.13
N MET A 695 -29.78 23.41 -14.69
CA MET A 695 -29.41 23.14 -13.30
C MET A 695 -29.41 24.39 -12.40
N ALA A 696 -29.69 25.59 -12.94
CA ALA A 696 -29.66 26.83 -12.17
C ALA A 696 -30.60 26.82 -10.93
N PRO A 697 -31.84 26.31 -11.01
CA PRO A 697 -32.71 26.19 -9.83
C PRO A 697 -32.14 25.21 -8.80
N THR A 698 -31.54 24.11 -9.27
CA THR A 698 -30.93 23.12 -8.39
C THR A 698 -29.72 23.69 -7.64
N VAL A 699 -28.89 24.51 -8.30
CA VAL A 699 -27.77 25.21 -7.63
C VAL A 699 -28.30 26.20 -6.58
N LEU A 700 -29.34 26.96 -6.90
CA LEU A 700 -29.99 27.85 -5.93
C LEU A 700 -30.50 27.08 -4.71
N LYS A 701 -31.16 25.93 -4.93
CA LYS A 701 -31.60 25.02 -3.86
C LYS A 701 -30.44 24.58 -2.98
N VAL A 702 -29.31 24.18 -3.57
CA VAL A 702 -28.12 23.73 -2.85
C VAL A 702 -27.53 24.86 -2.02
N ILE A 703 -27.41 26.08 -2.57
CA ILE A 703 -26.93 27.26 -1.84
C ILE A 703 -27.82 27.51 -0.62
N ILE A 704 -29.14 27.47 -0.76
CA ILE A 704 -30.09 27.62 0.35
C ILE A 704 -29.92 26.50 1.39
N GLN A 705 -29.71 25.27 0.97
CA GLN A 705 -29.62 24.12 1.87
C GLN A 705 -28.35 24.12 2.73
N TYR A 706 -27.22 24.60 2.19
CA TYR A 706 -25.89 24.53 2.80
C TYR A 706 -25.34 25.89 3.25
N SER A 707 -26.16 26.94 3.33
CA SER A 707 -25.76 28.26 3.86
C SER A 707 -26.47 28.56 5.19
N SER A 708 -26.07 29.66 5.85
CA SER A 708 -26.75 30.17 7.05
C SER A 708 -27.76 31.28 6.74
N ARG A 709 -28.36 31.86 7.80
CA ARG A 709 -29.37 32.93 7.73
C ARG A 709 -28.91 34.19 6.96
N ASP A 710 -27.61 34.42 6.89
CA ASP A 710 -27.04 35.65 6.32
C ASP A 710 -27.16 35.69 4.78
N ILE A 711 -27.37 34.53 4.14
CA ILE A 711 -27.55 34.42 2.68
C ILE A 711 -28.89 35.01 2.19
N VAL A 712 -29.91 35.09 3.07
CA VAL A 712 -31.28 35.45 2.68
C VAL A 712 -31.35 36.86 2.09
N THR A 713 -30.59 37.80 2.65
CA THR A 713 -30.59 39.18 2.15
C THR A 713 -29.92 39.30 0.79
N LEU A 714 -28.97 38.42 0.48
CA LEU A 714 -28.28 38.39 -0.81
C LEU A 714 -29.14 37.72 -1.89
N LEU A 715 -29.92 36.70 -1.51
CA LEU A 715 -30.79 35.97 -2.42
C LEU A 715 -32.13 36.65 -2.72
N ASP A 716 -32.50 37.71 -2.03
CA ASP A 716 -33.83 38.37 -2.13
C ASP A 716 -34.23 38.63 -3.59
N ASP A 717 -33.38 39.35 -4.34
CA ASP A 717 -33.64 39.66 -5.75
C ASP A 717 -33.78 38.39 -6.61
N THR A 718 -32.96 37.37 -6.36
CA THR A 718 -33.01 36.10 -7.11
C THR A 718 -34.24 35.27 -6.80
N ILE A 719 -34.74 35.35 -5.56
CA ILE A 719 -35.98 34.69 -5.14
C ILE A 719 -37.17 35.42 -5.75
N GLN A 720 -37.15 36.76 -5.78
CA GLN A 720 -38.18 37.55 -6.46
C GLN A 720 -38.22 37.24 -7.97
N GLU A 721 -37.07 37.14 -8.63
CA GLU A 721 -36.98 36.70 -10.02
C GLU A 721 -37.60 35.31 -10.23
N LEU A 722 -37.34 34.36 -9.34
CA LEU A 722 -37.91 33.01 -9.39
C LEU A 722 -39.43 33.02 -9.17
N LEU A 723 -39.92 33.81 -8.23
CA LEU A 723 -41.36 33.97 -7.96
C LEU A 723 -42.09 34.62 -9.16
N CYS A 724 -41.52 35.66 -9.75
CA CYS A 724 -42.03 36.27 -10.98
C CYS A 724 -42.04 35.25 -12.14
N ALA A 725 -40.97 34.48 -12.31
CA ALA A 725 -40.90 33.45 -13.35
C ALA A 725 -41.92 32.32 -13.15
N LEU A 726 -42.22 31.97 -11.89
CA LEU A 726 -43.28 31.01 -11.55
C LEU A 726 -44.68 31.54 -11.90
N ASP A 727 -44.92 32.85 -11.75
CA ASP A 727 -46.18 33.49 -12.12
C ASP A 727 -46.42 33.52 -13.64
N GLU A 728 -45.34 33.54 -14.43
CA GLU A 728 -45.39 33.57 -15.89
C GLU A 728 -45.59 32.17 -16.53
N CYS A 729 -45.17 31.08 -15.86
CA CYS A 729 -45.15 29.72 -16.43
C CYS A 729 -45.54 28.61 -15.43
N TYR A 730 -46.67 27.92 -15.66
CA TYR A 730 -47.26 26.94 -14.72
C TYR A 730 -46.99 25.45 -15.04
N GLU A 731 -46.27 25.11 -16.11
CA GLU A 731 -46.19 23.73 -16.62
C GLU A 731 -44.83 23.05 -16.40
N ASP A 732 -43.88 23.11 -17.34
CA ASP A 732 -42.70 22.22 -17.35
C ASP A 732 -41.63 22.56 -16.28
N TRP A 733 -41.55 23.83 -15.88
CA TRP A 733 -40.48 24.38 -15.03
C TRP A 733 -40.89 24.66 -13.59
N ALA A 734 -42.21 24.77 -13.36
CA ALA A 734 -42.76 25.11 -12.06
C ALA A 734 -42.37 24.10 -10.98
N VAL A 735 -42.17 22.82 -11.33
CA VAL A 735 -41.78 21.78 -10.37
C VAL A 735 -40.40 22.07 -9.78
N ASP A 736 -39.45 22.50 -10.61
CA ASP A 736 -38.09 22.80 -10.17
C ASP A 736 -38.05 24.05 -9.29
N PHE A 737 -38.81 25.08 -9.65
CA PHE A 737 -38.96 26.30 -8.83
C PHE A 737 -39.62 26.01 -7.49
N ILE A 738 -40.70 25.21 -7.46
CA ILE A 738 -41.34 24.83 -6.20
C ILE A 738 -40.40 23.97 -5.34
N ARG A 739 -39.51 23.15 -5.90
CA ARG A 739 -38.48 22.44 -5.11
C ARG A 739 -37.51 23.41 -4.42
N VAL A 740 -37.13 24.51 -5.08
CA VAL A 740 -36.32 25.58 -4.48
C VAL A 740 -37.10 26.23 -3.34
N LEU A 741 -38.34 26.65 -3.59
CA LEU A 741 -39.18 27.34 -2.60
C LEU A 741 -39.52 26.45 -1.39
N ASN A 742 -39.74 25.15 -1.61
CA ASN A 742 -39.90 24.16 -0.54
C ASN A 742 -38.65 24.08 0.36
N THR A 743 -37.47 24.13 -0.27
CA THR A 743 -36.19 24.09 0.45
C THR A 743 -35.96 25.39 1.21
N LEU A 744 -36.34 26.52 0.62
CA LEU A 744 -36.31 27.84 1.27
C LEU A 744 -37.21 27.88 2.50
N ALA A 745 -38.47 27.44 2.40
CA ALA A 745 -39.41 27.41 3.53
C ALA A 745 -38.89 26.54 4.69
N GLY A 746 -38.29 25.38 4.36
CA GLY A 746 -37.61 24.54 5.35
C GLY A 746 -36.38 25.19 5.96
N ALA A 747 -35.54 25.83 5.14
CA ALA A 747 -34.32 26.51 5.59
C ALA A 747 -34.63 27.70 6.52
N VAL A 748 -35.66 28.49 6.23
CA VAL A 748 -36.12 29.58 7.12
C VAL A 748 -36.47 29.06 8.51
N SER A 749 -37.17 27.91 8.59
CA SER A 749 -37.48 27.29 9.89
C SER A 749 -36.23 26.80 10.64
N LYS A 750 -35.18 26.36 9.91
CA LYS A 750 -33.88 25.97 10.49
C LYS A 750 -33.06 27.18 10.96
N TRP A 751 -33.05 28.24 10.17
CA TRP A 751 -32.24 29.44 10.39
C TRP A 751 -32.80 30.34 11.49
N PHE A 752 -34.12 30.37 11.62
CA PHE A 752 -34.85 31.15 12.62
C PHE A 752 -35.69 30.21 13.49
N PRO A 753 -35.04 29.34 14.30
CA PRO A 753 -35.76 28.46 15.20
C PRO A 753 -36.50 29.29 16.24
N HIS A 754 -37.74 28.92 16.54
CA HIS A 754 -38.54 29.58 17.57
C HIS A 754 -37.84 29.48 18.93
N SER A 755 -37.73 30.60 19.63
CA SER A 755 -37.31 30.60 21.02
C SER A 755 -38.48 30.12 21.89
N ASP A 756 -38.38 28.91 22.43
CA ASP A 756 -39.34 28.30 23.39
C ASP A 756 -39.60 29.15 24.67
N SER A 757 -38.93 30.31 24.80
CA SER A 757 -39.06 31.23 25.94
C SER A 757 -40.35 32.04 25.95
N GLU A 758 -40.96 32.34 24.79
CA GLU A 758 -42.24 33.08 24.73
C GLU A 758 -43.45 32.15 24.88
N GLU A 759 -43.30 30.85 24.57
CA GLU A 759 -44.37 29.86 24.73
C GLU A 759 -44.72 29.58 26.21
N LYS A 760 -43.87 29.92 27.19
CA LYS A 760 -44.17 29.62 28.61
C LYS A 760 -45.24 30.50 29.25
N GLU A 761 -45.52 31.69 28.74
CA GLU A 761 -46.63 32.51 29.25
C GLU A 761 -47.95 32.14 28.55
N ASP A 762 -47.97 31.92 27.23
CA ASP A 762 -49.19 31.53 26.50
C ASP A 762 -49.60 30.05 26.69
N LEU A 763 -48.65 29.14 26.98
CA LEU A 763 -48.97 27.72 27.22
C LEU A 763 -49.63 27.48 28.59
N VAL A 764 -49.55 28.40 29.56
CA VAL A 764 -50.21 28.22 30.86
C VAL A 764 -51.69 28.55 30.78
N GLU A 765 -52.08 29.50 29.93
CA GLU A 765 -53.49 29.85 29.72
C GLU A 765 -54.15 28.89 28.71
N THR A 766 -53.44 28.49 27.65
CA THR A 766 -53.98 27.58 26.61
C THR A 766 -54.01 26.10 27.05
N ARG A 767 -53.18 25.66 28.03
CA ARG A 767 -53.25 24.29 28.56
C ARG A 767 -54.47 24.01 29.42
N ARG A 768 -55.14 25.04 29.96
CA ARG A 768 -56.37 24.83 30.74
C ARG A 768 -57.57 24.48 29.86
N THR A 769 -57.56 24.87 28.59
CA THR A 769 -58.66 24.62 27.63
C THR A 769 -58.44 23.42 26.72
N ARG A 770 -57.19 23.04 26.39
CA ARG A 770 -56.90 21.99 25.37
C ARG A 770 -56.87 20.53 25.84
N GLN A 771 -57.14 20.23 27.12
CA GLN A 771 -57.03 18.85 27.61
C GLN A 771 -58.26 17.94 27.36
N LYS A 772 -59.24 18.39 26.56
CA LYS A 772 -60.35 17.55 26.08
C LYS A 772 -60.84 17.98 24.68
N GLU A 773 -60.02 17.80 23.66
CA GLU A 773 -60.53 17.76 22.29
C GLU A 773 -60.15 16.40 21.69
N THR A 774 -61.05 15.42 21.85
CA THR A 774 -60.99 14.13 21.14
C THR A 774 -61.54 14.29 19.72
N ALA A 775 -61.33 13.30 18.84
CA ALA A 775 -61.94 13.26 17.51
C ALA A 775 -63.47 13.48 17.54
N ASP A 776 -64.11 13.12 18.66
CA ASP A 776 -65.54 13.36 18.90
C ASP A 776 -65.89 14.85 19.03
N SER A 777 -65.02 15.68 19.63
CA SER A 777 -65.23 17.13 19.77
C SER A 777 -65.17 17.85 18.42
N VAL A 778 -64.26 17.42 17.54
CA VAL A 778 -64.17 17.97 16.18
C VAL A 778 -65.37 17.49 15.35
N ALA A 779 -65.82 16.24 15.54
CA ALA A 779 -67.02 15.73 14.89
C ALA A 779 -68.31 16.45 15.36
N GLU A 780 -68.37 16.84 16.64
CA GLU A 780 -69.48 17.60 17.21
C GLU A 780 -69.47 19.05 16.70
N PHE A 781 -68.30 19.70 16.66
CA PHE A 781 -68.14 21.02 16.04
C PHE A 781 -68.54 21.03 14.56
N ILE A 782 -68.16 20.00 13.79
CA ILE A 782 -68.56 19.88 12.38
C ILE A 782 -70.07 19.67 12.24
N LYS A 783 -70.71 18.92 13.15
CA LYS A 783 -72.18 18.72 13.16
C LYS A 783 -72.91 20.02 13.51
N ASP A 784 -72.42 20.75 14.49
CA ASP A 784 -73.01 22.04 14.89
C ASP A 784 -72.86 23.07 13.78
N HIS A 785 -71.68 23.17 13.17
CA HIS A 785 -71.47 24.06 12.02
C HIS A 785 -72.30 23.63 10.79
N TYR A 786 -72.56 22.34 10.59
CA TYR A 786 -73.44 21.85 9.53
C TYR A 786 -74.93 22.18 9.83
N ALA A 787 -75.34 22.10 11.10
CA ALA A 787 -76.67 22.49 11.54
C ALA A 787 -76.89 24.02 11.41
N GLU A 788 -75.92 24.83 11.81
CA GLU A 788 -75.95 26.29 11.64
C GLU A 788 -76.02 26.68 10.16
N ARG A 789 -75.28 25.97 9.29
CA ARG A 789 -75.35 26.19 7.84
C ARG A 789 -76.70 25.80 7.26
N LEU A 790 -77.34 24.72 7.73
CA LEU A 790 -78.70 24.32 7.32
C LEU A 790 -79.78 25.32 7.77
N VAL A 791 -79.59 25.96 8.92
CA VAL A 791 -80.43 27.06 9.40
C VAL A 791 -80.22 28.31 8.55
N ALA A 792 -78.98 28.65 8.20
CA ALA A 792 -78.64 29.76 7.31
C ALA A 792 -79.15 29.56 5.86
N ASP A 793 -79.17 28.31 5.37
CA ASP A 793 -79.72 27.93 4.06
C ASP A 793 -81.26 27.78 4.05
N GLY A 794 -81.94 28.12 5.16
CA GLY A 794 -83.40 28.32 5.21
C GLY A 794 -84.26 27.06 5.32
N ASN A 795 -83.69 25.93 5.75
CA ASN A 795 -84.42 24.66 5.81
C ASN A 795 -84.79 24.28 7.26
N VAL A 796 -85.73 25.02 7.85
CA VAL A 796 -86.27 24.72 9.19
C VAL A 796 -87.53 23.87 9.05
N LYS A 797 -87.58 22.72 9.73
CA LYS A 797 -88.83 21.98 9.96
C LYS A 797 -89.53 22.60 11.15
N ASP A 798 -90.70 23.18 10.90
CA ASP A 798 -91.59 23.77 11.90
C ASP A 798 -91.97 22.74 12.98
N GLU A 799 -91.83 23.11 14.26
CA GLU A 799 -92.88 23.08 15.29
C GLU A 799 -92.46 23.98 16.47
N GLU A 800 -93.10 25.16 16.53
CA GLU A 800 -93.56 25.99 17.68
C GLU A 800 -92.61 26.24 18.88
N THR A 801 -91.97 27.43 18.92
CA THR A 801 -92.32 28.65 19.71
C THR A 801 -92.28 28.46 21.24
N ASP A 802 -91.58 29.26 22.04
CA ASP A 802 -91.92 30.66 22.27
C ASP A 802 -90.95 31.34 23.28
N VAL A 803 -90.93 32.67 23.25
CA VAL A 803 -90.53 33.64 24.31
C VAL A 803 -89.10 34.25 24.33
N LEU A 804 -89.05 35.45 23.72
CA LEU A 804 -88.38 36.74 24.11
C LEU A 804 -86.85 36.85 23.98
N GLN A 805 -86.28 37.60 23.03
CA GLN A 805 -86.37 39.04 22.73
C GLN A 805 -85.79 39.93 23.85
N ASP A 806 -84.55 40.38 23.65
CA ASP A 806 -84.20 41.79 23.84
C ASP A 806 -83.00 42.15 22.97
N ALA A 807 -83.23 43.12 22.08
CA ALA A 807 -82.25 43.73 21.21
C ALA A 807 -81.83 45.08 21.81
N ALA A 808 -80.53 45.37 21.80
CA ALA A 808 -80.05 46.74 21.90
C ALA A 808 -78.86 46.93 20.95
N MET A 809 -79.18 47.46 19.76
CA MET A 809 -78.24 48.18 18.91
C MET A 809 -77.75 49.43 19.65
N HIS A 810 -76.44 49.65 19.65
CA HIS A 810 -75.87 50.98 19.79
C HIS A 810 -74.80 51.13 18.70
N ASP A 811 -75.16 51.87 17.65
CA ASP A 811 -74.20 52.43 16.70
C ASP A 811 -73.41 53.55 17.40
N CYS A 812 -72.10 53.60 17.17
CA CYS A 812 -71.39 54.76 16.59
C CYS A 812 -69.88 54.62 16.80
N GLU A 813 -69.19 54.66 15.66
CA GLU A 813 -67.77 54.85 15.42
C GLU A 813 -67.07 55.79 16.41
N VAL A 814 -65.88 55.39 16.87
CA VAL A 814 -64.72 56.27 16.94
C VAL A 814 -63.51 55.47 16.47
N ASP A 815 -63.06 55.79 15.25
CA ASP A 815 -61.70 55.54 14.79
C ASP A 815 -60.71 55.95 15.88
N SER A 816 -60.01 54.96 16.42
CA SER A 816 -58.70 55.19 17.00
C SER A 816 -57.73 54.52 16.05
N GLU A 817 -57.33 55.29 15.03
CA GLU A 817 -56.04 55.14 14.37
C GLU A 817 -54.97 55.14 15.46
N VAL A 818 -54.69 53.97 16.02
CA VAL A 818 -53.43 53.73 16.69
C VAL A 818 -52.47 53.51 15.53
N ASP A 819 -51.71 54.55 15.26
CA ASP A 819 -50.55 54.57 14.38
C ASP A 819 -49.52 53.58 14.93
N SER A 820 -49.79 52.28 14.77
CA SER A 820 -48.80 51.23 14.95
C SER A 820 -47.89 51.34 13.74
N GLU A 821 -46.78 52.07 13.91
CA GLU A 821 -45.63 52.06 13.01
C GLU A 821 -45.51 50.66 12.41
N LYS A 822 -45.79 50.52 11.10
CA LYS A 822 -45.62 49.25 10.39
C LYS A 822 -44.16 48.86 10.51
N LYS A 823 -43.82 48.08 11.54
CA LYS A 823 -42.50 47.50 11.71
C LYS A 823 -42.23 46.71 10.42
N GLU A 824 -41.27 47.18 9.63
CA GLU A 824 -40.88 46.50 8.39
C GLU A 824 -40.64 45.03 8.73
N LEU A 825 -41.39 44.16 8.07
CA LEU A 825 -41.31 42.75 8.40
C LEU A 825 -39.93 42.23 8.01
N PRO A 826 -39.37 41.31 8.80
CA PRO A 826 -38.18 40.59 8.39
C PRO A 826 -38.38 39.98 6.99
N LYS A 827 -37.44 40.24 6.08
CA LYS A 827 -37.52 39.81 4.67
C LYS A 827 -37.86 38.32 4.49
N HIS A 828 -37.34 37.45 5.36
CA HIS A 828 -37.63 36.02 5.32
C HIS A 828 -39.12 35.69 5.54
N ILE A 829 -39.84 36.48 6.37
CA ILE A 829 -41.28 36.32 6.62
C ILE A 829 -42.08 36.79 5.41
N GLU A 830 -41.66 37.89 4.79
CA GLU A 830 -42.28 38.40 3.57
C GLU A 830 -42.17 37.40 2.41
N ILE A 831 -40.97 36.89 2.17
CA ILE A 831 -40.73 35.89 1.12
C ILE A 831 -41.58 34.63 1.35
N VAL A 832 -41.62 34.08 2.58
CA VAL A 832 -42.43 32.88 2.87
C VAL A 832 -43.94 33.15 2.72
N THR A 833 -44.39 34.37 3.05
CA THR A 833 -45.78 34.80 2.83
C THR A 833 -46.12 34.80 1.33
N GLN A 834 -45.23 35.32 0.48
CA GLN A 834 -45.40 35.34 -0.97
C GLN A 834 -45.41 33.92 -1.56
N VAL A 835 -44.51 33.04 -1.10
CA VAL A 835 -44.49 31.62 -1.50
C VAL A 835 -45.82 30.94 -1.17
N LEU A 836 -46.35 31.17 0.04
CA LEU A 836 -47.58 30.56 0.52
C LEU A 836 -48.81 31.05 -0.29
N ASP A 837 -48.85 32.33 -0.64
CA ASP A 837 -49.90 32.89 -1.51
C ASP A 837 -49.88 32.26 -2.90
N ARG A 838 -48.70 32.04 -3.52
CA ARG A 838 -48.62 31.36 -4.84
C ARG A 838 -48.94 29.87 -4.80
N CYS A 839 -48.65 29.19 -3.70
CA CYS A 839 -49.03 27.78 -3.51
C CYS A 839 -50.55 27.55 -3.62
N GLN A 840 -51.39 28.56 -3.31
CA GLN A 840 -52.85 28.45 -3.37
C GLN A 840 -53.36 28.03 -4.77
N HIS A 841 -52.72 28.56 -5.82
CA HIS A 841 -53.13 28.32 -7.20
C HIS A 841 -52.60 26.98 -7.73
N LEU A 842 -51.44 26.53 -7.24
CA LEU A 842 -50.77 25.32 -7.70
C LEU A 842 -51.35 24.02 -7.11
N MET A 843 -52.12 24.09 -6.02
CA MET A 843 -52.81 22.92 -5.44
C MET A 843 -53.85 22.28 -6.39
N SER A 844 -54.32 23.05 -7.38
CA SER A 844 -55.26 22.58 -8.40
C SER A 844 -54.57 22.06 -9.68
N SER A 845 -53.24 21.93 -9.67
CA SER A 845 -52.47 21.46 -10.84
C SER A 845 -52.90 20.06 -11.29
N PRO A 846 -52.95 19.77 -12.61
CA PRO A 846 -53.24 18.43 -13.12
C PRO A 846 -52.14 17.41 -12.81
N ASN A 847 -50.92 17.85 -12.45
CA ASN A 847 -49.79 16.97 -12.16
C ASN A 847 -49.80 16.53 -10.68
N PRO A 848 -49.95 15.23 -10.36
CA PRO A 848 -49.96 14.76 -8.96
C PRO A 848 -48.66 15.04 -8.21
N ARG A 849 -47.50 15.01 -8.90
CA ARG A 849 -46.20 15.32 -8.27
C ARG A 849 -46.12 16.78 -7.83
N MET A 850 -46.69 17.68 -8.64
CA MET A 850 -46.79 19.10 -8.29
C MET A 850 -47.64 19.28 -7.04
N ARG A 851 -48.83 18.67 -7.00
CA ARG A 851 -49.74 18.77 -5.85
C ARG A 851 -49.11 18.26 -4.55
N LEU A 852 -48.44 17.10 -4.58
CA LEU A 852 -47.73 16.56 -3.43
C LEU A 852 -46.62 17.49 -2.93
N LEU A 853 -45.85 18.07 -3.85
CA LEU A 853 -44.77 18.98 -3.51
C LEU A 853 -45.30 20.31 -2.95
N VAL A 854 -46.37 20.86 -3.52
CA VAL A 854 -47.03 22.08 -3.03
C VAL A 854 -47.60 21.87 -1.64
N LEU A 855 -48.25 20.72 -1.37
CA LEU A 855 -48.74 20.38 -0.02
C LEU A 855 -47.60 20.30 1.00
N ASP A 856 -46.44 19.74 0.61
CA ASP A 856 -45.24 19.73 1.46
C ASP A 856 -44.72 21.15 1.72
N THR A 857 -44.66 21.99 0.70
CA THR A 857 -44.25 23.39 0.80
C THR A 857 -45.18 24.18 1.72
N VAL A 858 -46.51 24.04 1.57
CA VAL A 858 -47.51 24.70 2.42
C VAL A 858 -47.28 24.33 3.89
N GLY A 859 -47.07 23.04 4.19
CA GLY A 859 -46.75 22.58 5.54
C GLY A 859 -45.51 23.28 6.14
N LYS A 860 -44.43 23.40 5.36
CA LYS A 860 -43.21 24.09 5.81
C LYS A 860 -43.38 25.61 5.94
N CYS A 861 -44.13 26.24 5.03
CA CYS A 861 -44.46 27.66 5.13
C CYS A 861 -45.26 27.96 6.40
N CYS A 862 -46.25 27.12 6.74
CA CYS A 862 -47.00 27.27 7.98
C CYS A 862 -46.11 27.12 9.22
N GLN A 863 -45.15 26.20 9.21
CA GLN A 863 -44.15 26.05 10.29
C GLN A 863 -43.26 27.29 10.41
N ALA A 864 -42.74 27.80 9.29
CA ALA A 864 -41.90 28.99 9.25
C ALA A 864 -42.65 30.26 9.73
N LEU A 865 -43.95 30.38 9.42
CA LEU A 865 -44.78 31.52 9.80
C LEU A 865 -45.45 31.39 11.19
N LYS A 866 -45.18 30.31 11.94
CA LYS A 866 -45.82 30.03 13.24
C LYS A 866 -45.74 31.20 14.23
N SER A 867 -44.65 31.98 14.20
CA SER A 867 -44.42 33.14 15.08
C SER A 867 -45.22 34.39 14.68
N THR A 868 -45.75 34.46 13.46
CA THR A 868 -46.46 35.63 12.92
C THR A 868 -47.92 35.27 12.62
N GLN A 869 -48.69 34.98 13.68
CA GLN A 869 -50.08 34.52 13.56
C GLN A 869 -50.99 35.51 12.81
N GLU A 870 -50.75 36.82 12.98
CA GLU A 870 -51.52 37.88 12.33
C GLU A 870 -51.54 37.78 10.80
N LYS A 871 -50.44 37.31 10.18
CA LYS A 871 -50.37 37.08 8.73
C LYS A 871 -50.73 35.66 8.32
N LEU A 872 -50.43 34.68 9.18
CA LEU A 872 -50.68 33.27 8.88
C LEU A 872 -52.18 32.94 8.81
N LEU A 873 -52.99 33.44 9.76
CA LEU A 873 -54.41 33.11 9.84
C LEU A 873 -55.22 33.52 8.59
N PRO A 874 -55.07 34.74 8.04
CA PRO A 874 -55.72 35.11 6.78
C PRO A 874 -55.30 34.25 5.59
N LEU A 875 -54.02 33.83 5.53
CA LEU A 875 -53.52 32.96 4.46
C LEU A 875 -54.09 31.54 4.59
N ILE A 876 -54.16 30.99 5.80
CA ILE A 876 -54.82 29.69 6.05
C ILE A 876 -56.28 29.73 5.61
N HIS A 877 -57.01 30.80 5.93
CA HIS A 877 -58.40 30.96 5.48
C HIS A 877 -58.52 30.91 3.94
N LYS A 878 -57.62 31.58 3.22
CA LYS A 878 -57.57 31.54 1.75
C LYS A 878 -57.17 30.16 1.18
N LEU A 879 -56.28 29.44 1.87
CA LEU A 879 -55.80 28.12 1.46
C LEU A 879 -56.80 27.00 1.76
N TRP A 880 -57.72 27.21 2.71
CA TRP A 880 -58.63 26.16 3.17
C TRP A 880 -59.54 25.61 2.06
N PRO A 881 -60.21 26.42 1.21
CA PRO A 881 -61.05 25.87 0.14
C PRO A 881 -60.32 24.96 -0.86
N PRO A 882 -59.17 25.35 -1.46
CA PRO A 882 -58.43 24.45 -2.34
C PRO A 882 -57.84 23.25 -1.61
N PHE A 883 -57.44 23.39 -0.34
CA PHE A 883 -56.96 22.28 0.49
C PHE A 883 -58.05 21.24 0.78
N ALA A 884 -59.24 21.69 1.19
CA ALA A 884 -60.39 20.82 1.46
C ALA A 884 -60.82 20.01 0.23
N HIS A 885 -60.66 20.57 -0.97
CA HIS A 885 -60.94 19.88 -2.22
C HIS A 885 -59.96 18.72 -2.52
N ARG A 886 -58.83 18.61 -1.80
CA ARG A 886 -57.86 17.50 -1.95
C ARG A 886 -58.19 16.28 -1.08
N PHE A 887 -59.13 16.35 -0.14
CA PHE A 887 -59.64 15.14 0.55
C PHE A 887 -60.38 14.18 -0.41
N ASN A 888 -60.92 14.72 -1.51
CA ASN A 888 -61.62 13.95 -2.55
C ASN A 888 -60.81 13.91 -3.86
N ASP A 889 -59.47 13.88 -3.77
CA ASP A 889 -58.59 13.85 -4.94
C ASP A 889 -58.73 12.55 -5.76
N SER A 890 -58.49 12.63 -7.07
CA SER A 890 -58.50 11.46 -7.96
C SER A 890 -57.34 10.50 -7.69
N GLU A 891 -56.25 10.98 -7.09
CA GLU A 891 -55.04 10.22 -6.82
C GLU A 891 -54.92 9.92 -5.32
N GLU A 892 -54.95 8.64 -4.95
CA GLU A 892 -54.97 8.17 -3.55
C GLU A 892 -53.75 8.66 -2.74
N ILE A 893 -52.58 8.76 -3.37
CA ILE A 893 -51.34 9.23 -2.73
C ILE A 893 -51.46 10.70 -2.28
N VAL A 894 -52.22 11.52 -3.03
CA VAL A 894 -52.47 12.92 -2.66
C VAL A 894 -53.40 12.98 -1.46
N VAL A 895 -54.48 12.18 -1.46
CA VAL A 895 -55.42 12.09 -0.33
C VAL A 895 -54.71 11.66 0.96
N MET A 896 -53.75 10.74 0.89
CA MET A 896 -52.97 10.28 2.04
C MET A 896 -51.98 11.32 2.60
N LYS A 897 -51.58 12.34 1.80
CA LYS A 897 -50.63 13.38 2.21
C LYS A 897 -51.32 14.60 2.84
N VAL A 898 -52.56 14.88 2.44
CA VAL A 898 -53.46 15.90 3.01
C VAL A 898 -53.86 15.49 4.41
#